data_AF-A0A7C4P5R2-F1
#
_entry.id   AF-A0A7C4P5R2-F1
#
_cell.length_a   1.000
_cell.length_b   1.000
_cell.length_c   1.000
_cell.angle_alpha   90.00
_cell.angle_beta   90.00
_cell.angle_gamma   90.00
#
_symmetry.space_group_name_H-M   'P 1'
#
loop_
_entity.id
_entity.type
_entity.pdbx_description
1 polymer ?
#
loop_
_entity_poly.entity_id
_entity_poly.type
_entity_poly.pdbx_seq_one_letter_code
_entity_poly.pdbx_strand_id
1 'polypeptide(L)'
;MNPIHTLHNLGQSIWYDNIQRRLLENGELQALIESGEIRGITSNPTIFQQAIARSNDYDSALLPLAWAGWDSEQIFWQLAVEDISWACDLFLPLYQQTGGTDGYVSLEVSPYLAHDTAATFEQAQALWRRVGRPNLMIKIPATREGLPAIRRAIAAGINVNVTLIFAIERYQEVMDAYLSGLEDRLAAGENIERIASVASFFVSRLDTKLDARLPADSPLRGKAAIANAKLAYVAYQQVFSGERFSRLLAHGARPQRPLWASTSTKNPAYPDTLYVDHLIGPGTVNTVPPQTLAAFRHHGRAALTLTEGLDEARRIFADLESAGYSLAQANAELEEEGVRAFADSFTALLAAIDEKRRQAAAQTGPLSASVSRRVANLERESVPARLWRGDPSLWTDDPIAQAEIRKRLGWLTLPETSRARLTEIRSVAEEVRRVGIEKFLLLGMGGSSLAPEVLSLVFSATDRFAILDSTNPAQVLETARRFPPAESLYIVASKSGGTAEVNAMLAYFWQLSGQDGSRFIAITDPGTSLEALAREQNFRHILLADPTVGGRFSVLADFGLLPMALIGLDLEQVLFAAASMRHECRIETPAARNPGLVLGAILGEAALSGRDKLTLLADSPLASFGWWLEQLIAESSGKQGRGIVVVDGEPLTSPEGYGDDRLFVYFRRSGEWDAAVERLRAAGYPVLEFPVLKDYDLFGEFYRWEVATAIACHVLGVNAFDQPDVQDNKDRTKAKIVSYSQHKALEEPIPFWQENGLRLFTNLSLKGDALPDLLKAFLNLASPGNYVAVNAYLPRNQETQSLLTELRLKIRARTGCATTLGFGPRFLHSTGQLHKGGADIGLFLQITADPLEDLEIPAQGMTFGVLERAQALGDYEALAARGRLILRVHLPRVEEINRLLEALG
;
A
#
# COMPACT_ATOMS: atom_id res chain seq x y z
N MET A 1 23.07 -12.89 -36.04
CA MET A 1 22.12 -13.90 -35.52
C MET A 1 22.33 -13.94 -34.01
N ASN A 2 21.28 -13.85 -33.19
CA ASN A 2 21.44 -13.86 -31.73
C ASN A 2 21.97 -15.25 -31.30
N PRO A 3 23.17 -15.35 -30.68
CA PRO A 3 23.75 -16.64 -30.30
C PRO A 3 22.88 -17.42 -29.32
N ILE A 4 22.03 -16.76 -28.53
CA ILE A 4 21.08 -17.41 -27.62
C ILE A 4 20.02 -18.20 -28.39
N HIS A 5 19.45 -17.63 -29.46
CA HIS A 5 18.47 -18.33 -30.29
C HIS A 5 19.08 -19.54 -30.99
N THR A 6 20.33 -19.40 -31.47
CA THR A 6 21.08 -20.53 -32.03
C THR A 6 21.30 -21.61 -30.97
N LEU A 7 21.70 -21.25 -29.75
CA LEU A 7 21.89 -22.18 -28.63
C LEU A 7 20.58 -22.93 -28.29
N HIS A 8 19.43 -22.26 -28.31
CA HIS A 8 18.13 -22.91 -28.13
C HIS A 8 17.82 -23.93 -29.23
N ASN A 9 18.13 -23.61 -30.49
CA ASN A 9 17.95 -24.53 -31.62
C ASN A 9 18.90 -25.75 -31.53
N LEU A 10 20.03 -25.62 -30.84
CA LEU A 10 20.95 -26.72 -30.53
C LEU A 10 20.46 -27.60 -29.35
N GLY A 11 19.30 -27.27 -28.76
CA GLY A 11 18.65 -28.07 -27.74
C GLY A 11 19.09 -27.78 -26.30
N GLN A 12 19.75 -26.64 -26.05
CA GLN A 12 20.04 -26.16 -24.70
C GLN A 12 19.13 -25.00 -24.31
N SER A 13 18.62 -25.00 -23.06
CA SER A 13 17.86 -23.86 -22.53
C SER A 13 18.75 -22.97 -21.67
N ILE A 14 18.50 -21.66 -21.70
CA ILE A 14 19.17 -20.67 -20.85
C ILE A 14 18.20 -20.27 -19.77
N TRP A 15 18.61 -20.46 -18.52
CA TRP A 15 17.87 -19.97 -17.35
C TRP A 15 18.61 -18.80 -16.72
N TYR A 16 17.86 -17.90 -16.10
CA TYR A 16 18.39 -16.72 -15.45
C TYR A 16 18.66 -17.00 -13.97
N ASP A 17 19.90 -16.87 -13.54
CA ASP A 17 20.37 -17.11 -12.16
C ASP A 17 20.28 -15.81 -11.33
N ASN A 18 19.09 -15.21 -11.29
CA ASN A 18 18.79 -14.04 -10.48
C ASN A 18 17.27 -13.87 -10.34
N ILE A 19 16.84 -13.31 -9.21
CA ILE A 19 15.47 -12.83 -9.00
C ILE A 19 15.53 -11.61 -8.08
N GLN A 20 14.87 -10.53 -8.49
CA GLN A 20 14.72 -9.31 -7.72
C GLN A 20 13.32 -8.76 -7.99
N ARG A 21 12.63 -8.31 -6.94
CA ARG A 21 11.27 -7.78 -7.04
C ARG A 21 11.13 -6.66 -8.08
N ARG A 22 12.11 -5.76 -8.15
CA ARG A 22 12.15 -4.70 -9.16
C ARG A 22 12.04 -5.19 -10.60
N LEU A 23 12.65 -6.33 -10.95
CA LEU A 23 12.60 -6.91 -12.30
C LEU A 23 11.18 -7.41 -12.67
N LEU A 24 10.40 -7.81 -11.66
CA LEU A 24 9.00 -8.21 -11.81
C LEU A 24 8.13 -6.96 -12.00
N GLU A 25 8.32 -5.94 -11.16
CA GLU A 25 7.52 -4.72 -11.16
C GLU A 25 7.71 -3.86 -12.40
N ASN A 26 8.95 -3.72 -12.89
CA ASN A 26 9.24 -2.84 -14.03
C ASN A 26 9.13 -3.53 -15.40
N GLY A 27 8.76 -4.82 -15.44
CA GLY A 27 8.56 -5.60 -16.66
C GLY A 27 9.85 -6.06 -17.35
N GLU A 28 11.03 -5.81 -16.80
CA GLU A 28 12.29 -6.29 -17.40
C GLU A 28 12.33 -7.82 -17.50
N LEU A 29 11.83 -8.53 -16.48
CA LEU A 29 11.78 -9.98 -16.54
C LEU A 29 10.86 -10.45 -17.67
N GLN A 30 9.68 -9.85 -17.81
CA GLN A 30 8.75 -10.18 -18.88
C GLN A 30 9.39 -9.95 -20.26
N ALA A 31 10.13 -8.85 -20.45
CA ALA A 31 10.84 -8.57 -21.69
C ALA A 31 11.91 -9.62 -22.04
N LEU A 32 12.64 -10.14 -21.05
CA LEU A 32 13.61 -11.23 -21.25
C LEU A 32 12.93 -12.54 -21.68
N ILE A 33 11.74 -12.83 -21.14
CA ILE A 33 10.94 -14.00 -21.51
C ILE A 33 10.42 -13.88 -22.94
N GLU A 34 9.79 -12.74 -23.27
CA GLU A 34 9.16 -12.51 -24.57
C GLU A 34 10.17 -12.42 -25.73
N SER A 35 11.36 -11.89 -25.48
CA SER A 35 12.47 -11.88 -26.45
C SER A 35 13.10 -13.27 -26.67
N GLY A 36 12.75 -14.25 -25.82
CA GLY A 36 13.31 -15.59 -25.83
C GLY A 36 14.79 -15.62 -25.42
N GLU A 37 15.27 -14.63 -24.68
CA GLU A 37 16.63 -14.63 -24.12
C GLU A 37 16.75 -15.63 -22.96
N ILE A 38 15.66 -15.85 -22.22
CA ILE A 38 15.61 -16.78 -21.08
C ILE A 38 14.39 -17.71 -21.18
N ARG A 39 14.53 -18.90 -20.59
CA ARG A 39 13.51 -19.97 -20.61
C ARG A 39 13.19 -20.56 -19.24
N GLY A 40 13.69 -19.95 -18.18
CA GLY A 40 13.43 -20.32 -16.79
C GLY A 40 14.26 -19.47 -15.83
N ILE A 41 14.04 -19.62 -14.53
CA ILE A 41 14.77 -18.93 -13.45
C ILE A 41 15.25 -19.91 -12.39
N THR A 42 16.41 -19.62 -11.81
CA THR A 42 16.80 -20.18 -10.52
C THR A 42 16.97 -19.09 -9.46
N SER A 43 16.63 -19.44 -8.22
CA SER A 43 16.93 -18.64 -7.04
C SER A 43 17.81 -19.44 -6.07
N ASN A 44 18.43 -18.74 -5.12
CA ASN A 44 19.19 -19.31 -4.00
C ASN A 44 19.28 -18.27 -2.87
N PRO A 45 19.70 -18.67 -1.65
CA PRO A 45 19.80 -17.75 -0.51
C PRO A 45 20.67 -16.52 -0.77
N THR A 46 21.75 -16.64 -1.55
CA THR A 46 22.66 -15.52 -1.85
C THR A 46 21.99 -14.48 -2.75
N ILE A 47 21.18 -14.91 -3.71
CA ILE A 47 20.41 -14.02 -4.59
C ILE A 47 19.40 -13.21 -3.76
N PHE A 48 18.63 -13.87 -2.88
CA PHE A 48 17.69 -13.17 -2.01
C PHE A 48 18.39 -12.26 -1.00
N GLN A 49 19.54 -12.68 -0.44
CA GLN A 49 20.36 -11.82 0.41
C GLN A 49 20.73 -10.52 -0.31
N GLN A 50 21.21 -10.61 -1.55
CA GLN A 50 21.58 -9.43 -2.32
C GLN A 50 20.36 -8.57 -2.67
N ALA A 51 19.25 -9.20 -3.05
CA ALA A 51 18.01 -8.51 -3.40
C ALA A 51 17.40 -7.76 -2.21
N ILE A 52 17.33 -8.38 -1.04
CA ILE A 52 16.65 -7.82 0.14
C ILE A 52 17.57 -6.89 0.94
N ALA A 53 18.84 -7.26 1.13
CA ALA A 53 19.74 -6.49 2.00
C ALA A 53 20.31 -5.24 1.33
N ARG A 54 20.37 -5.17 -0.01
CA ARG A 54 20.99 -4.07 -0.75
C ARG A 54 20.01 -3.20 -1.53
N SER A 55 18.70 -3.38 -1.33
CA SER A 55 17.68 -2.53 -1.93
C SER A 55 16.57 -2.20 -0.93
N ASN A 56 15.65 -1.35 -1.39
CA ASN A 56 14.42 -0.98 -0.67
C ASN A 56 13.19 -1.59 -1.36
N ASP A 57 13.37 -2.48 -2.33
CA ASP A 57 12.28 -3.05 -3.15
C ASP A 57 11.29 -3.88 -2.31
N TYR A 58 11.70 -4.30 -1.11
CA TYR A 58 10.91 -5.13 -0.21
C TYR A 58 10.32 -4.37 0.98
N ASP A 59 10.66 -3.09 1.16
CA ASP A 59 10.36 -2.35 2.39
C ASP A 59 8.85 -2.20 2.61
N SER A 60 8.09 -1.88 1.56
CA SER A 60 6.62 -1.74 1.61
C SER A 60 5.92 -3.04 2.01
N ALA A 61 6.46 -4.19 1.57
CA ALA A 61 5.91 -5.50 1.86
C ALA A 61 6.32 -6.04 3.24
N LEU A 62 7.53 -5.70 3.68
CA LEU A 62 8.07 -6.08 4.98
C LEU A 62 7.39 -5.30 6.11
N LEU A 63 7.07 -4.03 5.90
CA LEU A 63 6.51 -3.14 6.92
C LEU A 63 5.27 -3.71 7.65
N PRO A 64 4.18 -4.13 6.98
CA PRO A 64 3.02 -4.69 7.66
C PRO A 64 3.33 -6.01 8.37
N LEU A 65 4.23 -6.84 7.81
CA LEU A 65 4.64 -8.10 8.45
C LEU A 65 5.39 -7.85 9.75
N ALA A 66 6.28 -6.86 9.77
CA ALA A 66 7.02 -6.45 10.95
C ALA A 66 6.09 -5.87 12.02
N TRP A 67 5.13 -5.02 11.64
CA TRP A 67 4.09 -4.50 12.55
C TRP A 67 3.19 -5.60 13.12
N ALA A 68 2.91 -6.64 12.33
CA ALA A 68 2.17 -7.82 12.79
C ALA A 68 2.98 -8.74 13.73
N GLY A 69 4.27 -8.45 13.95
CA GLY A 69 5.15 -9.20 14.85
C GLY A 69 5.70 -10.50 14.27
N TRP A 70 5.72 -10.65 12.95
CA TRP A 70 6.34 -11.81 12.30
C TRP A 70 7.85 -11.79 12.46
N ASP A 71 8.47 -12.97 12.61
CA ASP A 71 9.92 -13.10 12.66
C ASP A 71 10.58 -13.02 11.27
N SER A 72 11.92 -12.94 11.25
CA SER A 72 12.68 -12.81 10.00
C SER A 72 12.50 -13.98 9.04
N GLU A 73 12.29 -15.19 9.54
CA GLU A 73 12.14 -16.37 8.70
C GLU A 73 10.72 -16.43 8.09
N GLN A 74 9.69 -16.14 8.87
CA GLN A 74 8.32 -15.98 8.39
C GLN A 74 8.24 -14.90 7.29
N ILE A 75 8.88 -13.75 7.52
CA ILE A 75 8.97 -12.66 6.54
C ILE A 75 9.67 -13.13 5.28
N PHE A 76 10.86 -13.74 5.40
CA PHE A 76 11.60 -14.25 4.24
C PHE A 76 10.73 -15.17 3.37
N TRP A 77 10.12 -16.18 3.98
CA TRP A 77 9.36 -17.16 3.23
C TRP A 77 8.13 -16.57 2.57
N GLN A 78 7.50 -15.55 3.17
CA GLN A 78 6.39 -14.86 2.53
C GLN A 78 6.85 -14.08 1.29
N LEU A 79 7.91 -13.28 1.42
CA LEU A 79 8.44 -12.48 0.30
C LEU A 79 8.96 -13.38 -0.84
N ALA A 80 9.67 -14.45 -0.51
CA ALA A 80 10.18 -15.40 -1.50
C ALA A 80 9.05 -16.14 -2.23
N VAL A 81 8.00 -16.57 -1.52
CA VAL A 81 6.85 -17.24 -2.15
C VAL A 81 6.11 -16.28 -3.08
N GLU A 82 5.91 -15.02 -2.69
CA GLU A 82 5.31 -13.98 -3.55
C GLU A 82 6.07 -13.81 -4.86
N ASP A 83 7.37 -13.54 -4.79
CA ASP A 83 8.22 -13.30 -5.96
C ASP A 83 8.27 -14.52 -6.89
N ILE A 84 8.39 -15.72 -6.31
CA ILE A 84 8.43 -16.98 -7.08
C ILE A 84 7.07 -17.27 -7.73
N SER A 85 5.97 -16.96 -7.06
CA SER A 85 4.63 -17.16 -7.62
C SER A 85 4.39 -16.22 -8.81
N TRP A 86 4.81 -14.97 -8.69
CA TRP A 86 4.74 -14.00 -9.78
C TRP A 86 5.65 -14.39 -10.96
N ALA A 87 6.89 -14.80 -10.69
CA ALA A 87 7.77 -15.32 -11.74
C ALA A 87 7.16 -16.55 -12.44
N CYS A 88 6.56 -17.48 -11.68
CA CYS A 88 5.85 -18.63 -12.26
C CYS A 88 4.72 -18.18 -13.20
N ASP A 89 3.94 -17.16 -12.80
CA ASP A 89 2.85 -16.63 -13.62
C ASP A 89 3.37 -15.99 -14.93
N LEU A 90 4.50 -15.26 -14.88
CA LEU A 90 5.13 -14.69 -16.07
C LEU A 90 5.67 -15.77 -17.03
N PHE A 91 6.18 -16.88 -16.49
CA PHE A 91 6.69 -18.00 -17.31
C PHE A 91 5.59 -18.99 -17.75
N LEU A 92 4.37 -18.89 -17.21
CA LEU A 92 3.30 -19.85 -17.49
C LEU A 92 2.96 -19.97 -18.99
N PRO A 93 2.92 -18.89 -19.79
CA PRO A 93 2.71 -19.00 -21.24
C PRO A 93 3.80 -19.83 -21.94
N LEU A 94 5.07 -19.63 -21.59
CA LEU A 94 6.19 -20.40 -22.15
C LEU A 94 6.13 -21.86 -21.70
N TYR A 95 5.80 -22.11 -20.44
CA TYR A 95 5.61 -23.46 -19.92
C TYR A 95 4.55 -24.22 -20.70
N GLN A 96 3.41 -23.59 -20.99
CA GLN A 96 2.34 -24.17 -21.79
C GLN A 96 2.77 -24.40 -23.25
N GLN A 97 3.40 -23.39 -23.87
CA GLN A 97 3.87 -23.46 -25.26
C GLN A 97 4.87 -24.61 -25.50
N THR A 98 5.73 -24.87 -24.52
CA THR A 98 6.78 -25.91 -24.62
C THR A 98 6.34 -27.28 -24.09
N GLY A 99 5.06 -27.45 -23.73
CA GLY A 99 4.56 -28.68 -23.13
C GLY A 99 5.21 -29.02 -21.78
N GLY A 100 5.70 -28.00 -21.06
CA GLY A 100 6.45 -28.13 -19.82
C GLY A 100 7.90 -28.55 -20.01
N THR A 101 8.51 -28.33 -21.18
CA THR A 101 9.95 -28.56 -21.35
C THR A 101 10.77 -27.43 -20.70
N ASP A 102 10.25 -26.21 -20.79
CA ASP A 102 10.81 -24.97 -20.24
C ASP A 102 9.75 -24.19 -19.45
N GLY A 103 10.07 -22.97 -19.02
CA GLY A 103 9.16 -22.09 -18.28
C GLY A 103 9.13 -22.36 -16.77
N TYR A 104 10.19 -22.97 -16.22
CA TYR A 104 10.27 -23.31 -14.81
C TYR A 104 10.93 -22.21 -13.96
N VAL A 105 10.51 -22.11 -12.71
CA VAL A 105 11.10 -21.23 -11.69
C VAL A 105 11.48 -22.07 -10.48
N SER A 106 12.72 -21.96 -10.00
CA SER A 106 13.19 -22.76 -8.86
C SER A 106 13.21 -21.97 -7.54
N LEU A 107 12.69 -22.58 -6.47
CA LEU A 107 12.78 -22.09 -5.07
C LEU A 107 13.46 -23.15 -4.20
N GLU A 108 14.50 -22.76 -3.47
CA GLU A 108 15.28 -23.67 -2.61
C GLU A 108 14.66 -23.85 -1.23
N VAL A 109 14.75 -25.07 -0.70
CA VAL A 109 14.50 -25.35 0.73
C VAL A 109 15.54 -24.64 1.60
N SER A 110 15.27 -24.55 2.90
CA SER A 110 16.20 -24.02 3.90
C SER A 110 17.51 -24.82 3.86
N PRO A 111 18.67 -24.16 3.69
CA PRO A 111 19.96 -24.84 3.70
C PRO A 111 20.27 -25.55 5.03
N TYR A 112 19.64 -25.14 6.14
CA TYR A 112 19.80 -25.81 7.44
C TYR A 112 19.27 -27.24 7.44
N LEU A 113 18.40 -27.59 6.48
CA LEU A 113 17.78 -28.92 6.38
C LEU A 113 18.59 -29.86 5.48
N ALA A 114 19.72 -29.44 4.91
CA ALA A 114 20.48 -30.22 3.92
C ALA A 114 20.92 -31.61 4.43
N HIS A 115 20.96 -31.84 5.74
CA HIS A 115 21.28 -33.13 6.36
C HIS A 115 20.09 -33.78 7.10
N ASP A 116 18.86 -33.32 6.84
CA ASP A 116 17.62 -33.88 7.38
C ASP A 116 16.64 -34.22 6.25
N THR A 117 16.55 -35.52 5.95
CA THR A 117 15.67 -36.06 4.90
C THR A 117 14.19 -35.74 5.15
N ALA A 118 13.72 -35.87 6.40
CA ALA A 118 12.31 -35.74 6.72
C ALA A 118 11.88 -34.28 6.64
N ALA A 119 12.64 -33.40 7.30
CA ALA A 119 12.36 -31.97 7.30
C ALA A 119 12.49 -31.35 5.91
N THR A 120 13.49 -31.76 5.12
CA THR A 120 13.63 -31.31 3.72
C THR A 120 12.40 -31.64 2.88
N PHE A 121 11.91 -32.88 2.98
CA PHE A 121 10.73 -33.32 2.24
C PHE A 121 9.45 -32.60 2.69
N GLU A 122 9.27 -32.42 4.00
CA GLU A 122 8.13 -31.69 4.55
C GLU A 122 8.10 -30.23 4.08
N GLN A 123 9.26 -29.55 4.11
CA GLN A 123 9.35 -28.19 3.62
C GLN A 123 9.14 -28.11 2.10
N ALA A 124 9.68 -29.06 1.33
CA ALA A 124 9.42 -29.14 -0.11
C ALA A 124 7.92 -29.22 -0.43
N GLN A 125 7.16 -30.07 0.30
CA GLN A 125 5.71 -30.13 0.16
C GLN A 125 5.00 -28.84 0.58
N ALA A 126 5.48 -28.19 1.65
CA ALA A 126 4.90 -26.93 2.13
C ALA A 126 5.08 -25.81 1.09
N LEU A 127 6.29 -25.64 0.56
CA LEU A 127 6.59 -24.64 -0.47
C LEU A 127 5.85 -24.92 -1.78
N TRP A 128 5.80 -26.18 -2.21
CA TRP A 128 5.02 -26.60 -3.39
C TRP A 128 3.55 -26.19 -3.29
N ARG A 129 2.92 -26.44 -2.13
CA ARG A 129 1.52 -26.08 -1.88
C ARG A 129 1.31 -24.56 -1.79
N ARG A 130 2.22 -23.83 -1.14
CA ARG A 130 2.11 -22.37 -0.95
C ARG A 130 2.22 -21.60 -2.25
N VAL A 131 3.14 -21.97 -3.13
CA VAL A 131 3.27 -21.35 -4.47
C VAL A 131 2.14 -21.80 -5.38
N GLY A 132 1.80 -23.10 -5.36
CA GLY A 132 0.62 -23.61 -6.08
C GLY A 132 0.66 -23.39 -7.59
N ARG A 133 1.84 -23.48 -8.22
CA ARG A 133 2.03 -23.33 -9.66
C ARG A 133 2.66 -24.58 -10.28
N PRO A 134 2.19 -25.04 -11.46
CA PRO A 134 2.66 -26.29 -12.07
C PRO A 134 4.10 -26.22 -12.58
N ASN A 135 4.59 -25.01 -12.83
CA ASN A 135 5.94 -24.72 -13.34
C ASN A 135 6.92 -24.28 -12.24
N LEU A 136 6.58 -24.48 -10.98
CA LEU A 136 7.55 -24.43 -9.88
C LEU A 136 8.50 -25.63 -9.96
N MET A 137 9.73 -25.45 -9.51
CA MET A 137 10.62 -26.52 -9.05
C MET A 137 11.07 -26.25 -7.62
N ILE A 138 11.01 -27.26 -6.75
CA ILE A 138 11.65 -27.19 -5.44
C ILE A 138 13.11 -27.59 -5.60
N LYS A 139 14.01 -26.72 -5.15
CA LYS A 139 15.45 -26.97 -5.24
C LYS A 139 15.96 -27.63 -3.97
N ILE A 140 16.59 -28.80 -4.12
CA ILE A 140 17.04 -29.67 -3.01
C ILE A 140 18.52 -30.02 -3.21
N PRO A 141 19.39 -29.79 -2.21
CA PRO A 141 20.79 -30.21 -2.26
C PRO A 141 20.97 -31.71 -2.45
N ALA A 142 21.94 -32.11 -3.26
CA ALA A 142 22.33 -33.51 -3.51
C ALA A 142 23.27 -34.06 -2.42
N THR A 143 23.05 -33.71 -1.16
CA THR A 143 23.74 -34.39 -0.04
C THR A 143 23.27 -35.84 0.06
N ARG A 144 23.98 -36.68 0.82
CA ARG A 144 23.56 -38.09 1.03
C ARG A 144 22.14 -38.16 1.60
N GLU A 145 21.82 -37.27 2.53
CA GLU A 145 20.51 -37.15 3.17
C GLU A 145 19.46 -36.46 2.28
N GLY A 146 19.89 -35.64 1.32
CA GLY A 146 19.02 -34.99 0.33
C GLY A 146 18.48 -35.95 -0.74
N LEU A 147 19.27 -36.97 -1.14
CA LEU A 147 18.85 -37.99 -2.13
C LEU A 147 17.53 -38.69 -1.79
N PRO A 148 17.32 -39.26 -0.59
CA PRO A 148 16.04 -39.85 -0.24
C PRO A 148 14.91 -38.80 -0.17
N ALA A 149 15.20 -37.54 0.17
CA ALA A 149 14.19 -36.47 0.12
C ALA A 149 13.77 -36.14 -1.32
N ILE A 150 14.73 -36.12 -2.27
CA ILE A 150 14.48 -35.97 -3.70
C ILE A 150 13.57 -37.08 -4.21
N ARG A 151 13.91 -38.35 -3.91
CA ARG A 151 13.07 -39.50 -4.29
C ARG A 151 11.64 -39.35 -3.79
N ARG A 152 11.46 -39.00 -2.50
CA ARG A 152 10.14 -38.78 -1.89
C ARG A 152 9.39 -37.62 -2.53
N ALA A 153 10.07 -36.51 -2.84
CA ALA A 153 9.47 -35.35 -3.50
C ALA A 153 8.98 -35.69 -4.92
N ILE A 154 9.80 -36.38 -5.72
CA ILE A 154 9.42 -36.88 -7.04
C ILE A 154 8.23 -37.83 -6.94
N ALA A 155 8.25 -38.77 -5.98
CA ALA A 155 7.16 -39.69 -5.74
C ALA A 155 5.85 -38.97 -5.39
N ALA A 156 5.92 -37.88 -4.62
CA ALA A 156 4.80 -37.00 -4.27
C ALA A 156 4.34 -36.08 -5.41
N GLY A 157 4.96 -36.17 -6.59
CA GLY A 157 4.57 -35.40 -7.78
C GLY A 157 5.12 -33.98 -7.82
N ILE A 158 6.19 -33.69 -7.08
CA ILE A 158 6.84 -32.38 -7.02
C ILE A 158 7.94 -32.34 -8.10
N ASN A 159 8.01 -31.26 -8.87
CA ASN A 159 9.16 -31.02 -9.75
C ASN A 159 10.39 -30.61 -8.93
N VAL A 160 11.54 -31.21 -9.17
CA VAL A 160 12.74 -30.99 -8.34
C VAL A 160 13.91 -30.47 -9.16
N ASN A 161 14.49 -29.35 -8.73
CA ASN A 161 15.81 -28.91 -9.16
C ASN A 161 16.85 -29.45 -8.17
N VAL A 162 17.55 -30.51 -8.52
CA VAL A 162 18.59 -31.06 -7.65
C VAL A 162 19.83 -30.18 -7.74
N THR A 163 20.42 -29.76 -6.62
CA THR A 163 21.53 -28.80 -6.59
C THR A 163 22.77 -29.29 -5.84
N LEU A 164 23.86 -28.51 -5.88
CA LEU A 164 25.16 -28.83 -5.28
C LEU A 164 25.75 -30.16 -5.77
N ILE A 165 25.64 -30.45 -7.07
CA ILE A 165 26.26 -31.63 -7.69
C ILE A 165 27.64 -31.24 -8.24
N PHE A 166 28.69 -31.90 -7.75
CA PHE A 166 30.08 -31.67 -8.16
C PHE A 166 30.75 -32.93 -8.74
N ALA A 167 30.35 -34.10 -8.29
CA ALA A 167 30.90 -35.39 -8.68
C ALA A 167 29.99 -36.15 -9.64
N ILE A 168 30.56 -36.93 -10.55
CA ILE A 168 29.81 -37.79 -11.49
C ILE A 168 29.12 -38.92 -10.72
N GLU A 169 29.78 -39.46 -9.69
CA GLU A 169 29.24 -40.49 -8.81
C GLU A 169 27.98 -39.97 -8.10
N ARG A 170 28.05 -38.74 -7.55
CA ARG A 170 26.89 -38.10 -6.95
C ARG A 170 25.78 -37.88 -7.97
N TYR A 171 26.13 -37.49 -9.20
CA TYR A 171 25.14 -37.32 -10.25
C TYR A 171 24.43 -38.63 -10.62
N GLN A 172 25.15 -39.76 -10.63
CA GLN A 172 24.54 -41.08 -10.81
C GLN A 172 23.55 -41.42 -9.68
N GLU A 173 23.90 -41.14 -8.42
CA GLU A 173 22.98 -41.30 -7.29
C GLU A 173 21.74 -40.40 -7.40
N VAL A 174 21.91 -39.17 -7.91
CA VAL A 174 20.79 -38.25 -8.19
C VAL A 174 19.86 -38.80 -9.27
N MET A 175 20.41 -39.33 -10.37
CA MET A 175 19.61 -39.95 -11.42
C MET A 175 18.88 -41.20 -10.91
N ASP A 176 19.52 -42.01 -10.06
CA ASP A 176 18.89 -43.15 -9.41
C ASP A 176 17.72 -42.74 -8.51
N ALA A 177 17.91 -41.70 -7.68
CA ALA A 177 16.85 -41.17 -6.82
C ALA A 177 15.65 -40.65 -7.63
N TYR A 178 15.91 -39.98 -8.77
CA TYR A 178 14.87 -39.52 -9.69
C TYR A 178 14.08 -40.68 -10.30
N LEU A 179 14.77 -41.65 -10.91
CA LEU A 179 14.13 -42.81 -11.53
C LEU A 179 13.33 -43.62 -10.50
N SER A 180 13.90 -43.83 -9.32
CA SER A 180 13.24 -44.54 -8.22
C SER A 180 11.99 -43.81 -7.72
N GLY A 181 12.00 -42.47 -7.67
CA GLY A 181 10.84 -41.68 -7.29
C GLY A 181 9.70 -41.78 -8.31
N LEU A 182 10.02 -41.80 -9.61
CA LEU A 182 9.04 -42.04 -10.67
C LEU A 182 8.47 -43.45 -10.58
N GLU A 183 9.31 -44.44 -10.30
CA GLU A 183 8.89 -45.84 -10.11
C GLU A 183 7.96 -45.98 -8.90
N ASP A 184 8.28 -45.35 -7.77
CA ASP A 184 7.42 -45.34 -6.58
C ASP A 184 6.04 -44.74 -6.90
N ARG A 185 6.02 -43.63 -7.63
CA ARG A 185 4.77 -42.95 -8.05
C ARG A 185 3.94 -43.83 -8.98
N LEU A 186 4.58 -44.44 -9.97
CA LEU A 186 3.92 -45.33 -10.92
C LEU A 186 3.39 -46.60 -10.23
N ALA A 187 4.15 -47.15 -9.29
CA ALA A 187 3.71 -48.30 -8.47
C ALA A 187 2.52 -47.96 -7.57
N ALA A 188 2.38 -46.69 -7.16
CA ALA A 188 1.19 -46.17 -6.47
C ALA A 188 -0.01 -45.90 -7.41
N GLY A 189 0.15 -46.12 -8.73
CA GLY A 189 -0.90 -45.88 -9.73
C GLY A 189 -1.07 -44.41 -10.12
N GLU A 190 -0.10 -43.54 -9.79
CA GLU A 190 -0.17 -42.11 -10.05
C GLU A 190 0.56 -41.70 -11.35
N ASN A 191 0.12 -40.62 -11.99
CA ASN A 191 0.67 -40.13 -13.27
C ASN A 191 2.07 -39.51 -13.09
N ILE A 192 2.98 -39.80 -14.02
CA ILE A 192 4.37 -39.32 -14.06
C ILE A 192 4.70 -38.38 -15.24
N GLU A 193 3.75 -38.10 -16.14
CA GLU A 193 3.94 -37.35 -17.40
C GLU A 193 4.34 -35.89 -17.22
N ARG A 194 3.95 -35.29 -16.09
CA ARG A 194 4.19 -33.88 -15.79
C ARG A 194 5.29 -33.66 -14.76
N ILE A 195 5.95 -34.73 -14.32
CA ILE A 195 7.06 -34.64 -13.37
C ILE A 195 8.33 -34.31 -14.13
N ALA A 196 8.91 -33.17 -13.80
CA ALA A 196 10.16 -32.69 -14.37
C ALA A 196 11.22 -32.54 -13.28
N SER A 197 12.46 -32.78 -13.67
CA SER A 197 13.60 -32.53 -12.81
C SER A 197 14.79 -32.04 -13.63
N VAL A 198 15.59 -31.17 -13.02
CA VAL A 198 16.90 -30.77 -13.52
C VAL A 198 17.96 -31.11 -12.48
N ALA A 199 19.17 -31.40 -12.94
CA ALA A 199 20.32 -31.70 -12.08
C ALA A 199 21.38 -30.60 -12.23
N SER A 200 21.38 -29.65 -11.32
CA SER A 200 22.30 -28.51 -11.27
C SER A 200 23.72 -28.95 -10.91
N PHE A 201 24.50 -29.23 -11.94
CA PHE A 201 25.91 -29.64 -11.91
C PHE A 201 26.82 -28.41 -11.98
N PHE A 202 27.63 -28.19 -10.94
CA PHE A 202 28.42 -26.97 -10.76
C PHE A 202 29.72 -27.02 -11.55
N VAL A 203 29.99 -25.93 -12.29
CA VAL A 203 31.11 -25.86 -13.22
C VAL A 203 32.28 -25.06 -12.62
N SER A 204 32.20 -23.72 -12.57
CA SER A 204 33.37 -22.87 -12.27
C SER A 204 34.05 -23.08 -10.92
N ARG A 205 33.33 -23.64 -9.94
CA ARG A 205 33.87 -23.91 -8.59
C ARG A 205 34.98 -24.95 -8.62
N LEU A 206 34.90 -25.94 -9.53
CA LEU A 206 35.93 -26.97 -9.64
C LEU A 206 37.24 -26.40 -10.17
N ASP A 207 37.19 -25.62 -11.25
CA ASP A 207 38.38 -24.93 -11.78
C ASP A 207 38.95 -23.97 -10.74
N THR A 208 38.12 -23.18 -10.06
CA THR A 208 38.59 -22.26 -9.00
C THR A 208 39.40 -22.99 -7.93
N LYS A 209 38.95 -24.18 -7.52
CA LYS A 209 39.59 -24.96 -6.46
C LYS A 209 40.88 -25.62 -6.91
N LEU A 210 40.88 -26.23 -8.10
CA LEU A 210 42.05 -26.93 -8.62
C LEU A 210 43.12 -25.96 -9.14
N ASP A 211 42.71 -24.91 -9.85
CA ASP A 211 43.62 -23.89 -10.38
C ASP A 211 44.39 -23.17 -9.26
N ALA A 212 43.80 -23.02 -8.07
CA ALA A 212 44.49 -22.45 -6.91
C ALA A 212 45.67 -23.31 -6.43
N ARG A 213 45.67 -24.61 -6.73
CA ARG A 213 46.70 -25.58 -6.33
C ARG A 213 47.67 -25.94 -7.48
N LEU A 214 47.31 -25.62 -8.72
CA LEU A 214 48.12 -25.86 -9.92
C LEU A 214 49.15 -24.73 -10.15
N PRO A 215 50.35 -25.03 -10.70
CA PRO A 215 51.29 -24.01 -11.18
C PRO A 215 50.63 -23.02 -12.15
N ALA A 216 51.09 -21.76 -12.16
CA ALA A 216 50.48 -20.69 -12.97
C ALA A 216 50.53 -20.97 -14.48
N ASP A 217 51.56 -21.69 -14.94
CA ASP A 217 51.80 -22.11 -16.32
C ASP A 217 51.28 -23.51 -16.64
N SER A 218 50.60 -24.16 -15.69
CA SER A 218 50.09 -25.52 -15.89
C SER A 218 49.09 -25.57 -17.04
N PRO A 219 49.24 -26.50 -18.01
CA PRO A 219 48.32 -26.65 -19.12
C PRO A 219 46.96 -27.26 -18.71
N LEU A 220 46.80 -27.61 -17.43
CA LEU A 220 45.58 -28.16 -16.84
C LEU A 220 44.65 -27.09 -16.26
N ARG A 221 45.11 -25.84 -16.12
CA ARG A 221 44.30 -24.75 -15.58
C ARG A 221 43.08 -24.47 -16.45
N GLY A 222 41.91 -24.27 -15.84
CA GLY A 222 40.66 -23.94 -16.53
C GLY A 222 40.09 -25.06 -17.41
N LYS A 223 40.55 -26.32 -17.23
CA LYS A 223 40.11 -27.47 -18.03
C LYS A 223 39.28 -28.49 -17.25
N ALA A 224 39.42 -28.55 -15.94
CA ALA A 224 38.85 -29.61 -15.12
C ALA A 224 37.31 -29.55 -15.09
N ALA A 225 36.74 -28.35 -14.96
CA ALA A 225 35.30 -28.16 -14.87
C ALA A 225 34.58 -28.55 -16.17
N ILE A 226 35.11 -28.15 -17.32
CA ILE A 226 34.56 -28.53 -18.63
C ILE A 226 34.68 -30.04 -18.84
N ALA A 227 35.85 -30.63 -18.54
CA ALA A 227 36.04 -32.07 -18.62
C ALA A 227 35.03 -32.84 -17.75
N ASN A 228 34.81 -32.38 -16.52
CA ASN A 228 33.86 -32.96 -15.58
C ASN A 228 32.42 -32.91 -16.09
N ALA A 229 31.97 -31.74 -16.55
CA ALA A 229 30.63 -31.56 -17.10
C ALA A 229 30.39 -32.41 -18.37
N LYS A 230 31.39 -32.52 -19.26
CA LYS A 230 31.32 -33.40 -20.44
C LYS A 230 31.15 -34.86 -20.06
N LEU A 231 31.91 -35.34 -19.08
CA LEU A 231 31.81 -36.73 -18.61
C LEU A 231 30.50 -36.98 -17.83
N ALA A 232 30.01 -35.99 -17.09
CA ALA A 232 28.68 -36.03 -16.48
C ALA A 232 27.58 -36.14 -17.54
N TYR A 233 27.71 -35.45 -18.68
CA TYR A 233 26.77 -35.60 -19.80
C TYR A 233 26.81 -37.00 -20.43
N VAL A 234 27.98 -37.62 -20.53
CA VAL A 234 28.10 -39.02 -20.97
C VAL A 234 27.36 -39.96 -20.01
N ALA A 235 27.51 -39.78 -18.70
CA ALA A 235 26.78 -40.56 -17.70
C ALA A 235 25.25 -40.36 -17.82
N TYR A 236 24.80 -39.11 -18.03
CA TYR A 236 23.39 -38.80 -18.32
C TYR A 236 22.88 -39.56 -19.55
N GLN A 237 23.61 -39.52 -20.67
CA GLN A 237 23.20 -40.21 -21.89
C GLN A 237 23.07 -41.72 -21.65
N GLN A 238 24.03 -42.34 -20.95
CA GLN A 238 24.00 -43.77 -20.64
C GLN A 238 22.76 -44.17 -19.83
N VAL A 239 22.41 -43.40 -18.79
CA VAL A 239 21.26 -43.69 -17.93
C VAL A 239 19.94 -43.49 -18.67
N PHE A 240 19.77 -42.36 -19.36
CA PHE A 240 18.51 -42.01 -20.02
C PHE A 240 18.33 -42.64 -21.41
N SER A 241 19.33 -43.34 -21.95
CA SER A 241 19.16 -44.29 -23.06
C SER A 241 18.93 -45.74 -22.60
N GLY A 242 19.00 -46.01 -21.29
CA GLY A 242 18.92 -47.36 -20.74
C GLY A 242 17.51 -47.95 -20.72
N GLU A 243 17.43 -49.27 -20.51
CA GLU A 243 16.15 -50.01 -20.47
C GLU A 243 15.24 -49.52 -19.34
N ARG A 244 15.81 -49.22 -18.16
CA ARG A 244 15.07 -48.73 -16.98
C ARG A 244 14.28 -47.46 -17.32
N PHE A 245 14.91 -46.48 -17.95
CA PHE A 245 14.23 -45.26 -18.36
C PHE A 245 13.25 -45.48 -19.51
N SER A 246 13.59 -46.33 -20.50
CA SER A 246 12.66 -46.66 -21.60
C SER A 246 11.30 -47.18 -21.11
N ARG A 247 11.27 -47.95 -20.00
CA ARG A 247 10.00 -48.41 -19.39
C ARG A 247 9.18 -47.26 -18.79
N LEU A 248 9.84 -46.30 -18.13
CA LEU A 248 9.19 -45.11 -17.57
C LEU A 248 8.74 -44.14 -18.68
N LEU A 249 9.54 -44.00 -19.74
CA LEU A 249 9.22 -43.19 -20.91
C LEU A 249 7.96 -43.68 -21.62
N ALA A 250 7.72 -44.99 -21.67
CA ALA A 250 6.47 -45.57 -22.18
C ALA A 250 5.22 -45.14 -21.37
N HIS A 251 5.41 -44.66 -20.14
CA HIS A 251 4.38 -44.07 -19.28
C HIS A 251 4.48 -42.53 -19.23
N GLY A 252 5.19 -41.93 -20.19
CA GLY A 252 5.32 -40.49 -20.38
C GLY A 252 6.35 -39.78 -19.49
N ALA A 253 7.23 -40.52 -18.80
CA ALA A 253 8.30 -39.91 -18.02
C ALA A 253 9.22 -39.02 -18.86
N ARG A 254 9.77 -37.98 -18.24
CA ARG A 254 10.72 -37.05 -18.85
C ARG A 254 12.15 -37.36 -18.38
N PRO A 255 13.19 -37.15 -19.20
CA PRO A 255 14.56 -37.26 -18.72
C PRO A 255 14.87 -36.13 -17.73
N GLN A 256 15.65 -36.42 -16.68
CA GLN A 256 16.18 -35.38 -15.79
C GLN A 256 17.31 -34.65 -16.51
N ARG A 257 17.04 -33.42 -16.95
CA ARG A 257 17.99 -32.65 -17.77
C ARG A 257 19.21 -32.23 -16.93
N PRO A 258 20.45 -32.41 -17.41
CA PRO A 258 21.62 -31.77 -16.81
C PRO A 258 21.46 -30.26 -16.89
N LEU A 259 21.73 -29.57 -15.78
CA LEU A 259 21.73 -28.11 -15.70
C LEU A 259 23.12 -27.64 -15.29
N TRP A 260 23.80 -26.87 -16.14
CA TRP A 260 25.10 -26.30 -15.84
C TRP A 260 24.94 -25.07 -14.95
N ALA A 261 25.40 -25.17 -13.71
CA ALA A 261 25.30 -24.13 -12.70
C ALA A 261 26.67 -23.52 -12.38
N SER A 262 26.68 -22.29 -11.88
CA SER A 262 27.91 -21.56 -11.59
C SER A 262 28.80 -21.43 -12.84
N THR A 263 28.21 -20.98 -13.95
CA THR A 263 28.85 -20.88 -15.29
C THR A 263 29.40 -19.48 -15.59
N SER A 264 29.56 -18.63 -14.57
CA SER A 264 30.36 -17.41 -14.70
C SER A 264 31.85 -17.69 -14.53
N THR A 265 32.64 -17.20 -15.46
CA THR A 265 34.09 -17.22 -15.38
C THR A 265 34.59 -16.43 -14.17
N LYS A 266 35.40 -17.06 -13.32
CA LYS A 266 35.96 -16.45 -12.09
C LYS A 266 37.37 -15.89 -12.28
N ASN A 267 38.09 -16.39 -13.28
CA ASN A 267 39.44 -15.95 -13.62
C ASN A 267 39.38 -14.95 -14.78
N PRO A 268 39.80 -13.68 -14.59
CA PRO A 268 39.81 -12.68 -15.65
C PRO A 268 40.67 -13.04 -16.88
N ALA A 269 41.60 -14.00 -16.74
CA ALA A 269 42.42 -14.49 -17.85
C ALA A 269 41.66 -15.43 -18.80
N TYR A 270 40.49 -15.93 -18.39
CA TYR A 270 39.65 -16.80 -19.20
C TYR A 270 38.54 -15.98 -19.89
N PRO A 271 38.06 -16.39 -21.07
CA PRO A 271 36.88 -15.77 -21.68
C PRO A 271 35.69 -15.76 -20.72
N ASP A 272 34.94 -14.67 -20.67
CA ASP A 272 33.75 -14.53 -19.82
C ASP A 272 32.56 -15.40 -20.28
N THR A 273 32.63 -15.94 -21.51
CA THR A 273 31.72 -16.95 -22.09
C THR A 273 32.22 -18.40 -21.99
N LEU A 274 33.42 -18.65 -21.44
CA LEU A 274 34.13 -19.94 -21.48
C LEU A 274 33.19 -21.13 -21.21
N TYR A 275 32.50 -21.13 -20.07
CA TYR A 275 31.68 -22.28 -19.68
C TYR A 275 30.41 -22.42 -20.51
N VAL A 276 29.84 -21.33 -21.01
CA VAL A 276 28.66 -21.40 -21.88
C VAL A 276 29.06 -21.99 -23.22
N ASP A 277 30.11 -21.45 -23.87
CA ASP A 277 30.55 -21.87 -25.20
C ASP A 277 30.92 -23.36 -25.27
N HIS A 278 31.51 -23.91 -24.19
CA HIS A 278 32.04 -25.27 -24.18
C HIS A 278 31.08 -26.35 -23.64
N LEU A 279 29.88 -25.97 -23.20
CA LEU A 279 28.92 -26.90 -22.57
C LEU A 279 27.57 -26.98 -23.28
N ILE A 280 27.48 -26.57 -24.54
CA ILE A 280 26.24 -26.61 -25.33
C ILE A 280 26.01 -28.02 -25.87
N GLY A 281 24.85 -28.59 -25.54
CA GLY A 281 24.42 -29.89 -26.02
C GLY A 281 22.91 -30.13 -25.84
N PRO A 282 22.31 -31.07 -26.59
CA PRO A 282 20.88 -31.28 -26.60
C PRO A 282 20.36 -31.82 -25.27
N GLY A 283 19.17 -31.38 -24.86
CA GLY A 283 18.51 -31.83 -23.64
C GLY A 283 19.12 -31.25 -22.36
N THR A 284 19.90 -30.17 -22.44
CA THR A 284 20.56 -29.56 -21.27
C THR A 284 19.99 -28.18 -20.95
N VAL A 285 20.27 -27.69 -19.76
CA VAL A 285 20.00 -26.32 -19.31
C VAL A 285 21.33 -25.69 -18.91
N ASN A 286 21.47 -24.38 -19.06
CA ASN A 286 22.56 -23.61 -18.45
C ASN A 286 21.92 -22.44 -17.70
N THR A 287 22.15 -22.35 -16.39
CA THR A 287 21.69 -21.21 -15.59
C THR A 287 22.81 -20.20 -15.47
N VAL A 288 22.62 -19.02 -16.04
CA VAL A 288 23.66 -18.00 -16.17
C VAL A 288 23.28 -16.75 -15.36
N PRO A 289 24.25 -16.11 -14.69
CA PRO A 289 24.01 -14.83 -14.05
C PRO A 289 23.88 -13.70 -15.10
N PRO A 290 23.32 -12.53 -14.73
CA PRO A 290 23.00 -11.45 -15.68
C PRO A 290 24.18 -11.02 -16.56
N GLN A 291 25.38 -10.91 -15.99
CA GLN A 291 26.58 -10.52 -16.71
C GLN A 291 27.02 -11.56 -17.75
N THR A 292 26.86 -12.86 -17.47
CA THR A 292 27.22 -13.94 -18.40
C THR A 292 26.19 -14.05 -19.53
N LEU A 293 24.90 -13.82 -19.24
CA LEU A 293 23.87 -13.70 -20.27
C LEU A 293 24.20 -12.56 -21.25
N ALA A 294 24.56 -11.39 -20.71
CA ALA A 294 24.93 -10.22 -21.52
C ALA A 294 26.19 -10.47 -22.37
N ALA A 295 27.22 -11.08 -21.79
CA ALA A 295 28.45 -11.44 -22.50
C ALA A 295 28.17 -12.42 -23.65
N PHE A 296 27.45 -13.51 -23.36
CA PHE A 296 27.12 -14.52 -24.37
C PHE A 296 26.25 -13.94 -25.49
N ARG A 297 25.27 -13.09 -25.17
CA ARG A 297 24.48 -12.37 -26.18
C ARG A 297 25.33 -11.52 -27.11
N HIS A 298 26.35 -10.86 -26.57
CA HIS A 298 27.22 -9.95 -27.33
C HIS A 298 28.21 -10.71 -28.22
N HIS A 299 28.88 -11.74 -27.70
CA HIS A 299 30.02 -12.36 -28.37
C HIS A 299 30.20 -13.86 -28.09
N GLY A 300 29.18 -14.53 -27.56
CA GLY A 300 29.20 -15.98 -27.35
C GLY A 300 29.18 -16.79 -28.64
N ARG A 301 29.65 -18.04 -28.55
CA ARG A 301 29.71 -18.97 -29.68
C ARG A 301 28.77 -20.16 -29.44
N ALA A 302 27.68 -20.21 -30.19
CA ALA A 302 26.74 -21.33 -30.16
C ALA A 302 27.15 -22.46 -31.13
N ALA A 303 27.67 -23.57 -30.60
CA ALA A 303 27.98 -24.80 -31.33
C ALA A 303 27.82 -26.03 -30.42
N LEU A 304 27.60 -27.23 -30.97
CA LEU A 304 27.55 -28.46 -30.17
C LEU A 304 28.95 -28.83 -29.67
N THR A 305 29.27 -28.49 -28.43
CA THR A 305 30.62 -28.64 -27.85
C THR A 305 30.71 -29.70 -26.77
N LEU A 306 29.56 -30.12 -26.21
CA LEU A 306 29.48 -30.99 -25.05
C LEU A 306 29.95 -32.44 -25.32
N THR A 307 29.87 -32.91 -26.56
CA THR A 307 30.34 -34.25 -26.98
C THR A 307 31.71 -34.22 -27.68
N GLU A 308 32.30 -33.05 -27.87
CA GLU A 308 33.63 -32.91 -28.48
C GLU A 308 34.73 -33.24 -27.47
N GLY A 309 35.82 -33.90 -27.91
CA GLY A 309 37.03 -34.07 -27.08
C GLY A 309 36.87 -34.94 -25.84
N LEU A 310 35.97 -35.93 -25.82
CA LEU A 310 35.74 -36.79 -24.65
C LEU A 310 36.99 -37.56 -24.19
N ASP A 311 37.83 -38.00 -25.12
CA ASP A 311 39.09 -38.67 -24.77
C ASP A 311 40.13 -37.71 -24.16
N GLU A 312 40.06 -36.43 -24.49
CA GLU A 312 40.86 -35.40 -23.82
C GLU A 312 40.31 -35.13 -22.42
N ALA A 313 38.98 -35.04 -22.25
CA ALA A 313 38.36 -34.89 -20.94
C ALA A 313 38.77 -36.01 -19.96
N ARG A 314 38.80 -37.27 -20.41
CA ARG A 314 39.30 -38.41 -19.61
C ARG A 314 40.79 -38.29 -19.28
N ARG A 315 41.60 -37.83 -20.23
CA ARG A 315 43.04 -37.62 -20.03
C ARG A 315 43.31 -36.51 -19.01
N ILE A 316 42.58 -35.40 -19.06
CA ILE A 316 42.70 -34.31 -18.07
C ILE A 316 42.51 -34.84 -16.64
N PHE A 317 41.54 -35.74 -16.42
CA PHE A 317 41.33 -36.36 -15.11
C PHE A 317 42.50 -37.24 -14.68
N ALA A 318 43.01 -38.08 -15.59
CA ALA A 318 44.17 -38.93 -15.32
C ALA A 318 45.44 -38.10 -15.06
N ASP A 319 45.63 -37.00 -15.77
CA ASP A 319 46.78 -36.09 -15.62
C ASP A 319 46.71 -35.33 -14.29
N LEU A 320 45.53 -34.88 -13.87
CA LEU A 320 45.32 -34.25 -12.56
C LEU A 320 45.64 -35.21 -11.40
N GLU A 321 45.12 -36.43 -11.45
CA GLU A 321 45.40 -37.47 -10.45
C GLU A 321 46.89 -37.86 -10.45
N SER A 322 47.51 -38.00 -11.62
CA SER A 322 48.95 -38.29 -11.75
C SER A 322 49.82 -37.17 -11.20
N ALA A 323 49.35 -35.93 -11.28
CA ALA A 323 50.00 -34.76 -10.70
C ALA A 323 49.68 -34.56 -9.20
N GLY A 324 48.94 -35.49 -8.57
CA GLY A 324 48.63 -35.48 -7.14
C GLY A 324 47.41 -34.65 -6.75
N TYR A 325 46.57 -34.24 -7.70
CA TYR A 325 45.36 -33.45 -7.45
C TYR A 325 44.12 -34.35 -7.50
N SER A 326 43.69 -34.83 -6.33
CA SER A 326 42.52 -35.71 -6.24
C SER A 326 41.21 -34.99 -6.56
N LEU A 327 40.52 -35.46 -7.60
CA LEU A 327 39.19 -34.97 -7.98
C LEU A 327 38.13 -35.38 -6.95
N ALA A 328 38.24 -36.60 -6.42
CA ALA A 328 37.33 -37.09 -5.38
C ALA A 328 37.39 -36.21 -4.12
N GLN A 329 38.59 -35.86 -3.67
CA GLN A 329 38.78 -34.95 -2.55
C GLN A 329 38.23 -33.55 -2.86
N ALA A 330 38.58 -32.99 -4.03
CA ALA A 330 38.12 -31.66 -4.42
C ALA A 330 36.58 -31.57 -4.46
N ASN A 331 35.92 -32.58 -5.03
CA ASN A 331 34.46 -32.65 -5.11
C ASN A 331 33.79 -32.79 -3.74
N ALA A 332 34.34 -33.61 -2.84
CA ALA A 332 33.81 -33.77 -1.48
C ALA A 332 33.92 -32.46 -0.68
N GLU A 333 35.09 -31.80 -0.73
CA GLU A 333 35.29 -30.51 -0.09
C GLU A 333 34.36 -29.43 -0.69
N LEU A 334 34.09 -29.46 -2.00
CA LEU A 334 33.16 -28.53 -2.67
C LEU A 334 31.69 -28.73 -2.27
N GLU A 335 31.26 -29.97 -2.03
CA GLU A 335 29.91 -30.29 -1.51
C GLU A 335 29.73 -29.66 -0.12
N GLU A 336 30.67 -29.93 0.80
CA GLU A 336 30.63 -29.40 2.17
C GLU A 336 30.73 -27.87 2.21
N GLU A 337 31.68 -27.28 1.47
CA GLU A 337 31.80 -25.83 1.33
C GLU A 337 30.55 -25.22 0.70
N GLY A 338 29.92 -25.92 -0.24
CA GLY A 338 28.71 -25.46 -0.92
C GLY A 338 27.51 -25.37 0.02
N VAL A 339 27.27 -26.41 0.83
CA VAL A 339 26.22 -26.43 1.85
C VAL A 339 26.47 -25.33 2.88
N ARG A 340 27.70 -25.26 3.41
CA ARG A 340 28.08 -24.23 4.39
C ARG A 340 27.89 -22.82 3.85
N ALA A 341 28.38 -22.54 2.64
CA ALA A 341 28.23 -21.21 2.03
C ALA A 341 26.76 -20.80 1.85
N PHE A 342 25.86 -21.74 1.53
CA PHE A 342 24.43 -21.45 1.44
C PHE A 342 23.79 -21.22 2.82
N ALA A 343 24.17 -21.98 3.83
CA ALA A 343 23.73 -21.76 5.22
C ALA A 343 24.22 -20.40 5.77
N ASP A 344 25.47 -20.03 5.49
CA ASP A 344 26.05 -18.74 5.87
C ASP A 344 25.32 -17.58 5.17
N SER A 345 25.07 -17.69 3.85
CA SER A 345 24.28 -16.71 3.10
C SER A 345 22.85 -16.58 3.63
N PHE A 346 22.23 -17.70 4.02
CA PHE A 346 20.88 -17.71 4.58
C PHE A 346 20.85 -17.07 5.97
N THR A 347 21.84 -17.35 6.82
CA THR A 347 22.01 -16.68 8.12
C THR A 347 22.13 -15.17 7.95
N ALA A 348 22.99 -14.72 7.03
CA ALA A 348 23.18 -13.30 6.75
C ALA A 348 21.93 -12.62 6.17
N LEU A 349 21.16 -13.35 5.33
CA LEU A 349 19.87 -12.90 4.83
C LEU A 349 18.86 -12.69 5.96
N LEU A 350 18.68 -13.68 6.83
CA LEU A 350 17.75 -13.57 7.97
C LEU A 350 18.15 -12.43 8.91
N ALA A 351 19.45 -12.23 9.15
CA ALA A 351 19.95 -11.10 9.95
C ALA A 351 19.61 -9.74 9.31
N ALA A 352 19.76 -9.61 7.98
CA ALA A 352 19.40 -8.38 7.27
C ALA A 352 17.89 -8.09 7.32
N ILE A 353 17.05 -9.12 7.19
CA ILE A 353 15.60 -9.00 7.37
C ILE A 353 15.27 -8.63 8.82
N ASP A 354 15.92 -9.26 9.80
CA ASP A 354 15.67 -8.97 11.21
C ASP A 354 16.01 -7.53 11.57
N GLU A 355 17.07 -6.96 11.00
CA GLU A 355 17.40 -5.54 11.19
C GLU A 355 16.28 -4.62 10.66
N LYS A 356 15.87 -4.80 9.39
CA LYS A 356 14.74 -4.05 8.80
C LYS A 356 13.45 -4.25 9.61
N ARG A 357 13.17 -5.48 10.05
CA ARG A 357 12.01 -5.83 10.88
C ARG A 357 12.04 -5.08 12.21
N ARG A 358 13.17 -5.02 12.91
CA ARG A 358 13.29 -4.31 14.20
C ARG A 358 13.03 -2.82 14.03
N GLN A 359 13.59 -2.21 12.98
CA GLN A 359 13.37 -0.80 12.65
C GLN A 359 11.89 -0.51 12.37
N ALA A 360 11.25 -1.35 11.55
CA ALA A 360 9.82 -1.24 11.26
C ALA A 360 8.94 -1.47 12.49
N ALA A 361 9.21 -2.52 13.28
CA ALA A 361 8.43 -2.86 14.47
C ALA A 361 8.51 -1.76 15.56
N ALA A 362 9.66 -1.09 15.69
CA ALA A 362 9.85 0.02 16.62
C ALA A 362 8.88 1.18 16.36
N GLN A 363 8.38 1.36 15.13
CA GLN A 363 7.39 2.39 14.78
C GLN A 363 6.07 2.24 15.55
N THR A 364 5.70 1.01 15.92
CA THR A 364 4.49 0.75 16.73
C THR A 364 4.72 0.95 18.22
N GLY A 365 5.97 1.15 18.66
CA GLY A 365 6.35 1.41 20.04
C GLY A 365 5.65 0.47 21.04
N PRO A 366 4.94 1.02 22.06
CA PRO A 366 4.27 0.21 23.09
C PRO A 366 3.10 -0.64 22.55
N LEU A 367 2.63 -0.41 21.33
CA LEU A 367 1.49 -1.11 20.72
C LEU A 367 1.89 -2.45 20.08
N SER A 368 3.18 -2.72 19.86
CA SER A 368 3.66 -3.86 19.07
C SER A 368 3.00 -5.19 19.47
N ALA A 369 2.94 -5.50 20.77
CA ALA A 369 2.38 -6.75 21.27
C ALA A 369 0.84 -6.84 21.12
N SER A 370 0.11 -5.74 21.30
CA SER A 370 -1.36 -5.74 21.13
C SER A 370 -1.74 -5.82 19.65
N VAL A 371 -1.02 -5.11 18.78
CA VAL A 371 -1.18 -5.14 17.32
C VAL A 371 -0.94 -6.55 16.78
N SER A 372 0.16 -7.20 17.18
CA SER A 372 0.45 -8.58 16.75
C SER A 372 -0.69 -9.55 17.12
N ARG A 373 -1.20 -9.47 18.36
CA ARG A 373 -2.36 -10.28 18.79
C ARG A 373 -3.62 -9.93 18.00
N ARG A 374 -3.86 -8.64 17.73
CA ARG A 374 -5.02 -8.18 16.95
C ARG A 374 -4.99 -8.74 15.54
N VAL A 375 -3.87 -8.62 14.83
CA VAL A 375 -3.73 -9.13 13.47
C VAL A 375 -3.96 -10.65 13.42
N ALA A 376 -3.40 -11.40 14.39
CA ALA A 376 -3.63 -12.84 14.49
C ALA A 376 -5.11 -13.20 14.75
N ASN A 377 -5.84 -12.38 15.51
CA ASN A 377 -7.29 -12.57 15.71
C ASN A 377 -8.09 -12.27 14.44
N LEU A 378 -7.75 -11.18 13.72
CA LEU A 378 -8.42 -10.82 12.46
C LEU A 378 -8.27 -11.92 11.39
N GLU A 379 -7.10 -12.56 11.32
CA GLU A 379 -6.87 -13.75 10.48
C GLU A 379 -7.77 -14.91 10.91
N ARG A 380 -7.77 -15.26 12.20
CA ARG A 380 -8.57 -16.37 12.75
C ARG A 380 -10.07 -16.20 12.51
N GLU A 381 -10.55 -14.97 12.58
CA GLU A 381 -11.95 -14.60 12.36
C GLU A 381 -12.28 -14.40 10.87
N SER A 382 -11.31 -14.66 9.98
CA SER A 382 -11.46 -14.50 8.53
C SER A 382 -11.95 -13.12 8.11
N VAL A 383 -11.55 -12.07 8.84
CA VAL A 383 -11.97 -10.69 8.60
C VAL A 383 -11.64 -10.22 7.17
N PRO A 384 -10.45 -10.51 6.58
CA PRO A 384 -10.20 -10.20 5.17
C PRO A 384 -11.30 -10.76 4.25
N ALA A 385 -11.59 -12.06 4.38
CA ALA A 385 -12.59 -12.73 3.57
C ALA A 385 -14.02 -12.23 3.82
N ARG A 386 -14.33 -11.82 5.05
CA ARG A 386 -15.65 -11.28 5.42
C ARG A 386 -15.84 -9.86 4.90
N LEU A 387 -14.80 -9.02 4.94
CA LEU A 387 -14.81 -7.68 4.34
C LEU A 387 -15.11 -7.75 2.84
N TRP A 388 -14.39 -8.62 2.11
CA TRP A 388 -14.59 -8.83 0.67
C TRP A 388 -15.96 -9.44 0.31
N ARG A 389 -16.55 -10.23 1.20
CA ARG A 389 -17.93 -10.75 1.05
C ARG A 389 -18.99 -9.72 1.43
N GLY A 390 -18.59 -8.55 1.90
CA GLY A 390 -19.47 -7.50 2.38
C GLY A 390 -20.31 -7.92 3.59
N ASP A 391 -19.72 -8.69 4.50
CA ASP A 391 -20.38 -9.13 5.73
C ASP A 391 -20.54 -7.96 6.72
N PRO A 392 -21.76 -7.45 6.94
CA PRO A 392 -21.96 -6.27 7.78
C PRO A 392 -21.89 -6.58 9.28
N SER A 393 -21.90 -7.86 9.67
CA SER A 393 -21.71 -8.26 11.08
C SER A 393 -20.31 -7.95 11.62
N LEU A 394 -19.40 -7.50 10.75
CA LEU A 394 -18.13 -6.91 11.18
C LEU A 394 -18.33 -5.63 11.99
N TRP A 395 -19.42 -4.87 11.80
CA TRP A 395 -19.58 -3.57 12.46
C TRP A 395 -20.80 -3.46 13.37
N THR A 396 -21.83 -4.28 13.15
CA THR A 396 -23.07 -4.19 13.93
C THR A 396 -23.92 -5.45 13.81
N ASP A 397 -24.65 -5.78 14.86
CA ASP A 397 -25.66 -6.83 14.88
C ASP A 397 -27.08 -6.30 14.53
N ASP A 398 -27.26 -4.99 14.39
CA ASP A 398 -28.56 -4.40 14.01
C ASP A 398 -28.91 -4.67 12.54
N PRO A 399 -30.00 -5.40 12.24
CA PRO A 399 -30.40 -5.73 10.87
C PRO A 399 -30.63 -4.51 9.96
N ILE A 400 -31.11 -3.40 10.51
CA ILE A 400 -31.37 -2.17 9.73
C ILE A 400 -30.04 -1.55 9.30
N ALA A 401 -29.13 -1.34 10.26
CA ALA A 401 -27.79 -0.86 9.96
C ALA A 401 -27.05 -1.82 9.01
N GLN A 402 -27.18 -3.14 9.18
CA GLN A 402 -26.58 -4.12 8.27
C GLN A 402 -27.10 -4.01 6.84
N ALA A 403 -28.39 -3.74 6.64
CA ALA A 403 -28.97 -3.53 5.31
C ALA A 403 -28.41 -2.26 4.65
N GLU A 404 -28.19 -1.20 5.42
CA GLU A 404 -27.55 0.02 4.91
C GLU A 404 -26.08 -0.19 4.59
N ILE A 405 -25.31 -0.89 5.44
CA ILE A 405 -23.90 -1.20 5.18
C ILE A 405 -23.72 -1.92 3.85
N ARG A 406 -24.56 -2.92 3.53
CA ARG A 406 -24.47 -3.67 2.26
C ARG A 406 -24.61 -2.76 1.02
N LYS A 407 -25.28 -1.61 1.16
CA LYS A 407 -25.43 -0.60 0.11
C LYS A 407 -24.32 0.45 0.13
N ARG A 408 -23.27 0.31 0.94
CA ARG A 408 -22.20 1.31 1.10
C ARG A 408 -20.79 0.76 0.83
N LEU A 409 -20.69 -0.49 0.37
CA LEU A 409 -19.42 -1.20 0.16
C LEU A 409 -18.91 -1.17 -1.30
N GLY A 410 -19.53 -0.37 -2.18
CA GLY A 410 -19.08 -0.26 -3.59
C GLY A 410 -17.63 0.23 -3.74
N TRP A 411 -17.10 0.92 -2.72
CA TRP A 411 -15.73 1.46 -2.72
C TRP A 411 -14.65 0.37 -2.79
N LEU A 412 -14.93 -0.84 -2.29
CA LEU A 412 -13.97 -1.96 -2.29
C LEU A 412 -13.46 -2.29 -3.70
N THR A 413 -14.28 -2.06 -4.73
CA THR A 413 -13.96 -2.39 -6.13
C THR A 413 -13.77 -1.17 -7.03
N LEU A 414 -13.88 0.06 -6.50
CA LEU A 414 -13.72 1.30 -7.28
C LEU A 414 -12.45 1.37 -8.13
N PRO A 415 -11.25 0.96 -7.66
CA PRO A 415 -10.05 0.99 -8.50
C PRO A 415 -10.19 0.22 -9.82
N GLU A 416 -11.07 -0.78 -9.87
CA GLU A 416 -11.37 -1.56 -11.07
C GLU A 416 -12.63 -1.05 -11.79
N THR A 417 -13.73 -0.85 -11.07
CA THR A 417 -15.04 -0.52 -11.66
C THR A 417 -15.06 0.89 -12.26
N SER A 418 -14.33 1.84 -11.68
CA SER A 418 -14.21 3.21 -12.18
C SER A 418 -13.53 3.30 -13.55
N ARG A 419 -12.82 2.26 -13.99
CA ARG A 419 -12.23 2.23 -15.35
C ARG A 419 -13.29 2.41 -16.43
N ALA A 420 -14.51 1.92 -16.20
CA ALA A 420 -15.64 2.08 -17.11
C ALA A 420 -16.09 3.55 -17.28
N ARG A 421 -15.77 4.42 -16.32
CA ARG A 421 -16.12 5.85 -16.33
C ARG A 421 -15.11 6.71 -17.11
N LEU A 422 -13.90 6.21 -17.35
CA LEU A 422 -12.79 7.02 -17.87
C LEU A 422 -13.10 7.68 -19.22
N THR A 423 -13.76 6.97 -20.14
CA THR A 423 -14.10 7.50 -21.45
C THR A 423 -15.03 8.71 -21.34
N GLU A 424 -16.08 8.62 -20.52
CA GLU A 424 -17.03 9.70 -20.31
C GLU A 424 -16.37 10.90 -19.62
N ILE A 425 -15.64 10.65 -18.52
CA ILE A 425 -14.96 11.71 -17.76
C ILE A 425 -13.92 12.45 -18.62
N ARG A 426 -13.12 11.72 -19.41
CA ARG A 426 -12.16 12.32 -20.34
C ARG A 426 -12.86 13.17 -21.40
N SER A 427 -13.96 12.66 -21.97
CA SER A 427 -14.74 13.40 -22.96
C SER A 427 -15.26 14.73 -22.39
N VAL A 428 -15.77 14.73 -21.15
CA VAL A 428 -16.23 15.95 -20.47
C VAL A 428 -15.07 16.94 -20.28
N ALA A 429 -13.94 16.49 -19.74
CA ALA A 429 -12.79 17.35 -19.52
C ALA A 429 -12.17 17.90 -20.83
N GLU A 430 -12.17 17.11 -21.90
CA GLU A 430 -11.74 17.54 -23.24
C GLU A 430 -12.68 18.55 -23.86
N GLU A 431 -13.99 18.38 -23.73
CA GLU A 431 -14.98 19.35 -24.20
C GLU A 431 -14.79 20.69 -23.50
N VAL A 432 -14.68 20.69 -22.18
CA VAL A 432 -14.49 21.89 -21.34
C VAL A 432 -13.22 22.65 -21.75
N ARG A 433 -12.11 21.93 -22.01
CA ARG A 433 -10.87 22.52 -22.53
C ARG A 433 -11.04 23.09 -23.94
N ARG A 434 -11.78 22.40 -24.82
CA ARG A 434 -12.01 22.84 -26.20
C ARG A 434 -12.80 24.15 -26.28
N VAL A 435 -13.71 24.38 -25.35
CA VAL A 435 -14.48 25.64 -25.27
C VAL A 435 -13.72 26.76 -24.54
N GLY A 436 -12.47 26.51 -24.12
CA GLY A 436 -11.58 27.51 -23.53
C GLY A 436 -11.90 27.87 -22.09
N ILE A 437 -12.63 27.02 -21.35
CA ILE A 437 -12.84 27.24 -19.92
C ILE A 437 -11.68 26.61 -19.14
N GLU A 438 -10.96 27.44 -18.38
CA GLU A 438 -9.78 27.01 -17.64
C GLU A 438 -9.92 27.14 -16.13
N LYS A 439 -10.94 27.85 -15.63
CA LYS A 439 -11.20 27.99 -14.18
C LYS A 439 -12.34 27.09 -13.74
N PHE A 440 -12.15 26.39 -12.64
CA PHE A 440 -13.08 25.43 -12.08
C PHE A 440 -13.34 25.77 -10.61
N LEU A 441 -14.62 25.98 -10.28
CA LEU A 441 -15.04 26.16 -8.91
C LEU A 441 -15.98 25.02 -8.53
N LEU A 442 -15.56 24.19 -7.58
CA LEU A 442 -16.40 23.13 -7.03
C LEU A 442 -17.20 23.67 -5.85
N LEU A 443 -18.53 23.58 -5.95
CA LEU A 443 -19.50 23.89 -4.91
C LEU A 443 -19.91 22.56 -4.25
N GLY A 444 -19.36 22.28 -3.07
CA GLY A 444 -19.49 20.97 -2.45
C GLY A 444 -19.34 21.02 -0.93
N MET A 445 -19.57 19.87 -0.30
CA MET A 445 -19.42 19.72 1.15
C MET A 445 -18.99 18.31 1.52
N GLY A 446 -18.16 18.18 2.56
CA GLY A 446 -17.67 16.89 3.05
C GLY A 446 -16.95 16.09 1.98
N GLY A 447 -17.43 14.87 1.71
CA GLY A 447 -16.74 13.94 0.80
C GLY A 447 -16.75 14.40 -0.65
N SER A 448 -17.70 15.25 -1.01
CA SER A 448 -17.78 15.88 -2.32
C SER A 448 -16.81 17.03 -2.52
N SER A 449 -16.14 17.53 -1.47
CA SER A 449 -15.26 18.70 -1.53
C SER A 449 -13.84 18.45 -1.04
N LEU A 450 -13.66 17.66 0.03
CA LEU A 450 -12.38 17.46 0.69
C LEU A 450 -11.36 16.74 -0.16
N ALA A 451 -11.71 15.58 -0.73
CA ALA A 451 -10.81 14.86 -1.62
C ALA A 451 -10.43 15.70 -2.87
N PRO A 452 -11.38 16.35 -3.57
CA PRO A 452 -11.05 17.31 -4.63
C PRO A 452 -10.11 18.44 -4.21
N GLU A 453 -10.24 18.99 -3.01
CA GLU A 453 -9.33 20.04 -2.49
C GLU A 453 -7.92 19.51 -2.24
N VAL A 454 -7.79 18.32 -1.65
CA VAL A 454 -6.48 17.66 -1.51
C VAL A 454 -5.83 17.49 -2.87
N LEU A 455 -6.58 17.00 -3.86
CA LEU A 455 -6.07 16.76 -5.21
C LEU A 455 -5.64 18.06 -5.89
N SER A 456 -6.41 19.15 -5.76
CA SER A 456 -6.01 20.43 -6.33
C SER A 456 -4.76 20.98 -5.66
N LEU A 457 -4.61 20.88 -4.34
CA LEU A 457 -3.45 21.40 -3.63
C LEU A 457 -2.18 20.59 -3.84
N VAL A 458 -2.29 19.27 -3.98
CA VAL A 458 -1.12 18.39 -4.19
C VAL A 458 -0.65 18.42 -5.65
N PHE A 459 -1.57 18.44 -6.61
CA PHE A 459 -1.24 18.20 -8.03
C PHE A 459 -1.42 19.43 -8.95
N SER A 460 -2.18 20.46 -8.54
CA SER A 460 -2.32 21.67 -9.35
C SER A 460 -1.31 22.73 -8.90
N ALA A 461 -0.38 23.08 -9.79
CA ALA A 461 0.50 24.23 -9.59
C ALA A 461 -0.18 25.58 -9.87
N THR A 462 -1.48 25.59 -10.20
CA THR A 462 -2.22 26.81 -10.62
C THR A 462 -3.47 27.03 -9.78
N ASP A 463 -3.81 28.30 -9.52
CA ASP A 463 -5.03 28.74 -8.82
C ASP A 463 -6.32 28.58 -9.66
N ARG A 464 -6.30 27.70 -10.66
CA ARG A 464 -7.39 27.49 -11.62
C ARG A 464 -8.47 26.54 -11.11
N PHE A 465 -8.23 25.81 -10.03
CA PHE A 465 -9.23 24.93 -9.41
C PHE A 465 -9.37 25.29 -7.94
N ALA A 466 -10.57 25.65 -7.49
CA ALA A 466 -10.86 25.93 -6.09
C ALA A 466 -12.15 25.26 -5.63
N ILE A 467 -12.27 25.18 -4.31
CA ILE A 467 -13.38 24.55 -3.61
C ILE A 467 -14.04 25.63 -2.78
N LEU A 468 -15.36 25.73 -2.86
CA LEU A 468 -16.17 26.49 -1.92
C LEU A 468 -17.01 25.51 -1.11
N ASP A 469 -16.62 25.37 0.16
CA ASP A 469 -17.24 24.52 1.17
C ASP A 469 -17.60 25.34 2.44
N SER A 470 -17.85 26.64 2.26
CA SER A 470 -18.21 27.55 3.34
C SER A 470 -19.40 28.42 2.99
N THR A 471 -20.20 28.74 4.01
CA THR A 471 -21.29 29.71 3.97
C THR A 471 -20.87 31.08 4.49
N ASN A 472 -19.59 31.26 4.86
CA ASN A 472 -19.08 32.56 5.31
C ASN A 472 -19.16 33.60 4.17
N PRO A 473 -19.83 34.75 4.35
CA PRO A 473 -20.02 35.73 3.28
C PRO A 473 -18.73 36.23 2.64
N ALA A 474 -17.67 36.44 3.42
CA ALA A 474 -16.39 36.92 2.91
C ALA A 474 -15.71 35.89 1.99
N GLN A 475 -15.80 34.60 2.32
CA GLN A 475 -15.27 33.53 1.46
C GLN A 475 -16.08 33.38 0.16
N VAL A 476 -17.42 33.49 0.24
CA VAL A 476 -18.28 33.45 -0.95
C VAL A 476 -17.95 34.63 -1.88
N LEU A 477 -17.82 35.85 -1.34
CA LEU A 477 -17.42 37.05 -2.08
C LEU A 477 -16.05 36.92 -2.73
N GLU A 478 -15.04 36.52 -1.96
CA GLU A 478 -13.67 36.37 -2.48
C GLU A 478 -13.64 35.33 -3.61
N THR A 479 -14.32 34.20 -3.42
CA THR A 479 -14.40 33.14 -4.41
C THR A 479 -15.11 33.61 -5.68
N ALA A 480 -16.22 34.33 -5.54
CA ALA A 480 -16.95 34.91 -6.69
C ALA A 480 -16.09 35.89 -7.50
N ARG A 481 -15.21 36.66 -6.83
CA ARG A 481 -14.26 37.56 -7.49
C ARG A 481 -13.16 36.77 -8.23
N ARG A 482 -12.67 35.67 -7.65
CA ARG A 482 -11.61 34.82 -8.24
C ARG A 482 -12.12 33.98 -9.42
N PHE A 483 -13.37 33.53 -9.34
CA PHE A 483 -14.05 32.65 -10.30
C PHE A 483 -15.27 33.34 -10.91
N PRO A 484 -15.07 34.40 -11.74
CA PRO A 484 -16.17 35.07 -12.40
C PRO A 484 -16.82 34.14 -13.45
N PRO A 485 -18.14 34.24 -13.70
CA PRO A 485 -18.85 33.35 -14.62
C PRO A 485 -18.33 33.33 -16.05
N ALA A 486 -17.76 34.44 -16.52
CA ALA A 486 -17.24 34.55 -17.89
C ALA A 486 -16.10 33.56 -18.17
N GLU A 487 -15.29 33.26 -17.14
CA GLU A 487 -14.06 32.45 -17.24
C GLU A 487 -14.18 31.08 -16.57
N SER A 488 -15.24 30.85 -15.80
CA SER A 488 -15.31 29.74 -14.86
C SER A 488 -16.42 28.74 -15.19
N LEU A 489 -16.17 27.49 -14.82
CA LEU A 489 -17.16 26.42 -14.75
C LEU A 489 -17.43 26.09 -13.28
N TYR A 490 -18.70 25.99 -12.92
CA TYR A 490 -19.16 25.63 -11.58
C TYR A 490 -19.52 24.15 -11.53
N ILE A 491 -18.93 23.41 -10.61
CA ILE A 491 -19.18 21.98 -10.42
C ILE A 491 -20.00 21.83 -9.14
N VAL A 492 -21.29 21.53 -9.28
CA VAL A 492 -22.21 21.36 -8.16
C VAL A 492 -22.18 19.90 -7.72
N ALA A 493 -21.54 19.62 -6.60
CA ALA A 493 -21.26 18.27 -6.14
C ALA A 493 -22.03 17.96 -4.84
N SER A 494 -23.15 17.25 -4.94
CA SER A 494 -23.97 16.87 -3.78
C SER A 494 -24.69 15.55 -4.01
N LYS A 495 -24.25 14.49 -3.33
CA LYS A 495 -24.83 13.15 -3.43
C LYS A 495 -26.35 13.12 -3.23
N SER A 496 -26.87 13.86 -2.24
CA SER A 496 -28.31 13.89 -1.93
C SER A 496 -29.11 14.93 -2.73
N GLY A 497 -28.44 15.88 -3.40
CA GLY A 497 -29.05 17.10 -3.94
C GLY A 497 -29.71 18.06 -2.94
N GLY A 498 -29.67 17.77 -1.63
CA GLY A 498 -30.40 18.51 -0.58
C GLY A 498 -29.52 19.22 0.45
N THR A 499 -28.21 19.30 0.23
CA THR A 499 -27.26 19.91 1.17
C THR A 499 -27.44 21.43 1.17
N ALA A 500 -27.78 22.01 2.33
CA ALA A 500 -28.22 23.41 2.44
C ALA A 500 -27.16 24.41 1.97
N GLU A 501 -25.91 24.15 2.31
CA GLU A 501 -24.75 24.95 1.92
C GLU A 501 -24.58 24.95 0.40
N VAL A 502 -24.60 23.76 -0.21
CA VAL A 502 -24.48 23.61 -1.67
C VAL A 502 -25.63 24.29 -2.39
N ASN A 503 -26.86 24.19 -1.87
CA ASN A 503 -28.02 24.85 -2.45
C ASN A 503 -27.95 26.38 -2.34
N ALA A 504 -27.43 26.93 -1.23
CA ALA A 504 -27.22 28.36 -1.08
C ALA A 504 -26.14 28.88 -2.06
N MET A 505 -25.02 28.16 -2.18
CA MET A 505 -23.96 28.48 -3.13
C MET A 505 -24.47 28.39 -4.58
N LEU A 506 -25.18 27.31 -4.92
CA LEU A 506 -25.80 27.16 -6.25
C LEU A 506 -26.74 28.33 -6.55
N ALA A 507 -27.64 28.69 -5.64
CA ALA A 507 -28.56 29.81 -5.85
C ALA A 507 -27.82 31.12 -6.14
N TYR A 508 -26.74 31.40 -5.40
CA TYR A 508 -25.92 32.58 -5.59
C TYR A 508 -25.17 32.58 -6.93
N PHE A 509 -24.43 31.52 -7.23
CA PHE A 509 -23.63 31.42 -8.46
C PHE A 509 -24.50 31.29 -9.71
N TRP A 510 -25.70 30.70 -9.60
CA TRP A 510 -26.72 30.67 -10.66
C TRP A 510 -27.20 32.07 -11.02
N GLN A 511 -27.48 32.91 -10.03
CA GLN A 511 -27.85 34.30 -10.27
C GLN A 511 -26.65 35.10 -10.82
N LEU A 512 -25.45 34.87 -10.27
CA LEU A 512 -24.22 35.54 -10.70
C LEU A 512 -23.88 35.24 -12.16
N SER A 513 -24.11 34.01 -12.62
CA SER A 513 -23.87 33.60 -14.02
C SER A 513 -24.88 34.16 -15.03
N GLY A 514 -25.91 34.87 -14.58
CA GLY A 514 -27.03 35.25 -15.43
C GLY A 514 -27.89 34.04 -15.83
N GLN A 515 -27.93 33.00 -14.99
CA GLN A 515 -28.74 31.79 -15.18
C GLN A 515 -28.31 30.98 -16.42
N ASP A 516 -27.01 30.97 -16.71
CA ASP A 516 -26.41 30.23 -17.83
C ASP A 516 -26.03 28.79 -17.40
N GLY A 517 -26.90 27.82 -17.73
CA GLY A 517 -26.68 26.38 -17.51
C GLY A 517 -25.39 25.83 -18.13
N SER A 518 -24.89 26.44 -19.20
CA SER A 518 -23.65 26.00 -19.85
C SER A 518 -22.40 26.21 -18.98
N ARG A 519 -22.52 26.95 -17.87
CA ARG A 519 -21.49 27.17 -16.85
C ARG A 519 -21.53 26.17 -15.71
N PHE A 520 -22.44 25.19 -15.72
CA PHE A 520 -22.62 24.26 -14.60
C PHE A 520 -22.46 22.80 -15.03
N ILE A 521 -21.83 22.01 -14.15
CA ILE A 521 -21.88 20.54 -14.17
C ILE A 521 -22.46 20.10 -12.83
N ALA A 522 -23.37 19.12 -12.85
CA ALA A 522 -23.85 18.46 -11.64
C ALA A 522 -23.19 17.08 -11.47
N ILE A 523 -22.76 16.77 -10.24
CA ILE A 523 -22.37 15.42 -9.80
C ILE A 523 -23.27 15.02 -8.63
N THR A 524 -24.09 13.99 -8.82
CA THR A 524 -25.15 13.62 -7.87
C THR A 524 -25.56 12.15 -8.00
N ASP A 525 -26.28 11.60 -7.02
CA ASP A 525 -26.90 10.29 -7.20
C ASP A 525 -28.09 10.34 -8.17
N PRO A 526 -28.43 9.21 -8.81
CA PRO A 526 -29.64 9.08 -9.62
C PRO A 526 -30.92 9.41 -8.83
N GLY A 527 -31.85 10.13 -9.47
CA GLY A 527 -33.18 10.44 -8.95
C GLY A 527 -33.23 11.59 -7.93
N THR A 528 -32.18 12.40 -7.83
CA THR A 528 -32.07 13.48 -6.85
C THR A 528 -32.70 14.79 -7.33
N SER A 529 -32.99 15.70 -6.39
CA SER A 529 -33.45 17.07 -6.71
C SER A 529 -32.42 17.84 -7.55
N LEU A 530 -31.13 17.61 -7.33
CA LEU A 530 -30.06 18.23 -8.12
C LEU A 530 -30.04 17.70 -9.56
N GLU A 531 -30.30 16.40 -9.78
CA GLU A 531 -30.46 15.87 -11.14
C GLU A 531 -31.63 16.55 -11.86
N ALA A 532 -32.79 16.62 -11.22
CA ALA A 532 -33.98 17.23 -11.80
C ALA A 532 -33.75 18.71 -12.16
N LEU A 533 -33.16 19.47 -11.23
CA LEU A 533 -32.81 20.87 -11.42
C LEU A 533 -31.79 21.05 -12.54
N ALA A 534 -30.74 20.23 -12.59
CA ALA A 534 -29.72 20.33 -13.64
C ALA A 534 -30.30 20.07 -15.04
N ARG A 535 -31.28 19.15 -15.15
CA ARG A 535 -32.02 18.91 -16.40
C ARG A 535 -32.89 20.11 -16.77
N GLU A 536 -33.65 20.66 -15.82
CA GLU A 536 -34.51 21.82 -16.03
C GLU A 536 -33.71 23.07 -16.44
N GLN A 537 -32.56 23.28 -15.81
CA GLN A 537 -31.70 24.44 -16.01
C GLN A 537 -30.66 24.24 -17.14
N ASN A 538 -30.73 23.13 -17.88
CA ASN A 538 -29.84 22.80 -19.00
C ASN A 538 -28.36 22.89 -18.62
N PHE A 539 -27.99 22.28 -17.50
CA PHE A 539 -26.59 22.16 -17.10
C PHE A 539 -25.80 21.45 -18.20
N ARG A 540 -24.55 21.87 -18.40
CA ARG A 540 -23.67 21.33 -19.44
C ARG A 540 -23.56 19.81 -19.37
N HIS A 541 -23.34 19.28 -18.16
CA HIS A 541 -23.25 17.85 -17.90
C HIS A 541 -23.93 17.48 -16.58
N ILE A 542 -24.42 16.24 -16.53
CA ILE A 542 -24.96 15.60 -15.33
C ILE A 542 -24.26 14.26 -15.20
N LEU A 543 -23.41 14.12 -14.20
CA LEU A 543 -22.71 12.88 -13.88
C LEU A 543 -23.42 12.17 -12.73
N LEU A 544 -23.93 10.98 -13.02
CA LEU A 544 -24.64 10.16 -12.05
C LEU A 544 -23.65 9.24 -11.33
N ALA A 545 -23.45 9.51 -10.05
CA ALA A 545 -22.53 8.76 -9.20
C ALA A 545 -23.07 7.37 -8.82
N ASP A 546 -22.19 6.51 -8.31
CA ASP A 546 -22.58 5.22 -7.76
C ASP A 546 -23.21 5.40 -6.35
N PRO A 547 -24.52 5.15 -6.18
CA PRO A 547 -25.18 5.31 -4.88
C PRO A 547 -24.61 4.35 -3.83
N THR A 548 -23.94 3.27 -4.26
CA THR A 548 -23.35 2.25 -3.37
C THR A 548 -22.05 2.67 -2.69
N VAL A 549 -21.55 3.88 -2.98
CA VAL A 549 -20.28 4.40 -2.45
C VAL A 549 -20.53 5.57 -1.49
N GLY A 550 -20.19 5.45 -0.21
CA GLY A 550 -20.32 6.55 0.75
C GLY A 550 -19.50 7.79 0.35
N GLY A 551 -19.96 9.00 0.71
CA GLY A 551 -19.31 10.25 0.26
C GLY A 551 -17.83 10.37 0.66
N ARG A 552 -17.45 9.98 1.89
CA ARG A 552 -16.05 10.01 2.33
C ARG A 552 -15.16 8.92 1.70
N PHE A 553 -15.75 7.96 0.98
CA PHE A 553 -15.10 6.86 0.25
C PHE A 553 -15.19 7.03 -1.28
N SER A 554 -15.50 8.24 -1.78
CA SER A 554 -15.83 8.47 -3.20
C SER A 554 -14.71 9.11 -4.03
N VAL A 555 -13.48 9.21 -3.49
CA VAL A 555 -12.35 9.85 -4.18
C VAL A 555 -12.02 9.18 -5.52
N LEU A 556 -12.23 7.87 -5.64
CA LEU A 556 -12.03 7.12 -6.88
C LEU A 556 -13.29 6.99 -7.74
N ALA A 557 -14.40 7.63 -7.36
CA ALA A 557 -15.63 7.73 -8.15
C ALA A 557 -15.71 9.08 -8.88
N ASP A 558 -16.81 9.35 -9.61
CA ASP A 558 -17.00 10.58 -10.40
C ASP A 558 -16.72 11.89 -9.60
N PHE A 559 -16.99 11.88 -8.29
CA PHE A 559 -16.71 13.01 -7.38
C PHE A 559 -15.22 13.38 -7.31
N GLY A 560 -14.30 12.42 -7.46
CA GLY A 560 -12.86 12.71 -7.56
C GLY A 560 -12.32 12.62 -8.98
N LEU A 561 -12.82 11.71 -9.81
CA LEU A 561 -12.33 11.51 -11.19
C LEU A 561 -12.53 12.75 -12.07
N LEU A 562 -13.68 13.44 -11.98
CA LEU A 562 -13.87 14.66 -12.76
C LEU A 562 -12.88 15.77 -12.35
N PRO A 563 -12.74 16.13 -11.06
CA PRO A 563 -11.69 17.05 -10.62
C PRO A 563 -10.30 16.67 -11.12
N MET A 564 -9.89 15.40 -10.99
CA MET A 564 -8.60 14.90 -11.47
C MET A 564 -8.42 15.12 -12.99
N ALA A 565 -9.45 14.84 -13.78
CA ALA A 565 -9.42 15.03 -15.23
C ALA A 565 -9.29 16.52 -15.61
N LEU A 566 -9.98 17.40 -14.89
CA LEU A 566 -9.96 18.84 -15.13
C LEU A 566 -8.62 19.48 -14.76
N ILE A 567 -7.94 19.00 -13.70
CA ILE A 567 -6.58 19.43 -13.36
C ILE A 567 -5.50 18.73 -14.19
N GLY A 568 -5.86 17.77 -15.05
CA GLY A 568 -4.98 17.18 -16.06
C GLY A 568 -4.24 15.92 -15.62
N LEU A 569 -4.71 15.20 -14.60
CA LEU A 569 -4.10 13.94 -14.17
C LEU A 569 -4.38 12.79 -15.14
N ASP A 570 -3.40 11.91 -15.31
CA ASP A 570 -3.58 10.63 -15.98
C ASP A 570 -4.39 9.66 -15.12
N LEU A 571 -5.67 9.54 -15.42
CA LEU A 571 -6.61 8.69 -14.70
C LEU A 571 -6.29 7.18 -14.77
N GLU A 572 -5.57 6.71 -15.80
CA GLU A 572 -5.15 5.30 -15.83
C GLU A 572 -4.11 5.04 -14.75
N GLN A 573 -3.15 5.96 -14.58
CA GLN A 573 -2.13 5.87 -13.53
C GLN A 573 -2.74 6.02 -12.13
N VAL A 574 -3.75 6.88 -11.97
CA VAL A 574 -4.53 7.00 -10.73
C VAL A 574 -5.13 5.65 -10.34
N LEU A 575 -5.93 5.06 -11.25
CA LEU A 575 -6.62 3.81 -10.97
C LEU A 575 -5.66 2.62 -10.89
N PHE A 576 -4.54 2.65 -11.60
CA PHE A 576 -3.49 1.65 -11.48
C PHE A 576 -2.86 1.66 -10.09
N ALA A 577 -2.43 2.82 -9.57
CA ALA A 577 -1.82 2.92 -8.25
C ALA A 577 -2.78 2.47 -7.13
N ALA A 578 -4.06 2.88 -7.20
CA ALA A 578 -5.08 2.41 -6.27
C ALA A 578 -5.36 0.90 -6.41
N ALA A 579 -5.39 0.37 -7.63
CA ALA A 579 -5.61 -1.05 -7.88
C ALA A 579 -4.44 -1.92 -7.38
N SER A 580 -3.20 -1.43 -7.44
CA SER A 580 -2.04 -2.10 -6.85
C SER A 580 -2.19 -2.21 -5.32
N MET A 581 -2.58 -1.15 -4.62
CA MET A 581 -2.86 -1.24 -3.18
C MET A 581 -4.02 -2.20 -2.87
N ARG A 582 -5.08 -2.13 -3.68
CA ARG A 582 -6.21 -3.06 -3.56
C ARG A 582 -5.77 -4.51 -3.68
N HIS A 583 -4.86 -4.80 -4.61
CA HIS A 583 -4.29 -6.13 -4.78
C HIS A 583 -3.52 -6.59 -3.53
N GLU A 584 -2.84 -5.69 -2.82
CA GLU A 584 -2.23 -6.01 -1.54
C GLU A 584 -3.26 -6.25 -0.43
N CYS A 585 -4.44 -5.63 -0.52
CA CYS A 585 -5.52 -5.76 0.47
C CYS A 585 -6.54 -6.89 0.17
N ARG A 586 -6.30 -7.74 -0.84
CA ARG A 586 -7.23 -8.80 -1.29
C ARG A 586 -7.39 -9.96 -0.30
N ILE A 587 -8.39 -10.80 -0.54
CA ILE A 587 -8.72 -11.96 0.30
C ILE A 587 -7.59 -13.00 0.38
N GLU A 588 -6.81 -13.16 -0.69
CA GLU A 588 -5.69 -14.11 -0.73
C GLU A 588 -4.45 -13.63 0.01
N THR A 589 -4.38 -12.34 0.38
CA THR A 589 -3.26 -11.79 1.15
C THR A 589 -3.44 -12.14 2.63
N PRO A 590 -2.46 -12.81 3.28
CA PRO A 590 -2.51 -13.05 4.72
C PRO A 590 -2.73 -11.76 5.50
N ALA A 591 -3.47 -11.78 6.62
CA ALA A 591 -3.79 -10.56 7.38
C ALA A 591 -2.53 -9.75 7.77
N ALA A 592 -1.44 -10.44 8.13
CA ALA A 592 -0.16 -9.79 8.46
C ALA A 592 0.54 -9.12 7.28
N ARG A 593 0.25 -9.54 6.04
CA ARG A 593 0.78 -8.92 4.83
C ARG A 593 -0.15 -7.83 4.29
N ASN A 594 -1.41 -7.82 4.68
CA ASN A 594 -2.42 -6.87 4.21
C ASN A 594 -2.20 -5.48 4.84
N PRO A 595 -1.72 -4.47 4.08
CA PRO A 595 -1.28 -3.21 4.66
C PRO A 595 -2.44 -2.38 5.23
N GLY A 596 -3.63 -2.42 4.61
CA GLY A 596 -4.82 -1.74 5.14
C GLY A 596 -5.31 -2.39 6.43
N LEU A 597 -5.31 -3.71 6.51
CA LEU A 597 -5.75 -4.44 7.71
C LEU A 597 -4.81 -4.21 8.90
N VAL A 598 -3.49 -4.32 8.69
CA VAL A 598 -2.51 -4.08 9.76
C VAL A 598 -2.58 -2.63 10.25
N LEU A 599 -2.70 -1.66 9.34
CA LEU A 599 -2.89 -0.26 9.73
C LEU A 599 -4.19 -0.08 10.53
N GLY A 600 -5.30 -0.66 10.10
CA GLY A 600 -6.56 -0.61 10.85
C GLY A 600 -6.47 -1.26 12.24
N ALA A 601 -5.71 -2.36 12.37
CA ALA A 601 -5.41 -2.97 13.65
C ALA A 601 -4.60 -2.04 14.57
N ILE A 602 -3.60 -1.33 14.03
CA ILE A 602 -2.83 -0.33 14.79
C ILE A 602 -3.74 0.81 15.25
N LEU A 603 -4.53 1.40 14.36
CA LEU A 603 -5.43 2.51 14.68
C LEU A 603 -6.47 2.11 15.74
N GLY A 604 -7.07 0.93 15.59
CA GLY A 604 -8.05 0.41 16.55
C GLY A 604 -7.44 0.11 17.92
N GLU A 605 -6.30 -0.57 17.98
CA GLU A 605 -5.60 -0.89 19.24
C GLU A 605 -5.03 0.36 19.92
N ALA A 606 -4.54 1.34 19.14
CA ALA A 606 -4.13 2.62 19.67
C ALA A 606 -5.30 3.30 20.39
N ALA A 607 -6.46 3.43 19.74
CA ALA A 607 -7.63 4.04 20.35
C ALA A 607 -8.15 3.27 21.58
N LEU A 608 -8.19 1.93 21.53
CA LEU A 608 -8.61 1.10 22.67
C LEU A 608 -7.64 1.20 23.88
N SER A 609 -6.37 1.52 23.64
CA SER A 609 -5.36 1.71 24.68
C SER A 609 -5.22 3.16 25.16
N GLY A 610 -6.11 4.07 24.71
CA GLY A 610 -6.09 5.48 25.09
C GLY A 610 -5.18 6.37 24.23
N ARG A 611 -4.65 5.84 23.12
CA ARG A 611 -3.89 6.56 22.09
C ARG A 611 -4.78 6.92 20.89
N ASP A 612 -5.91 7.54 21.16
CA ASP A 612 -6.95 7.91 20.21
C ASP A 612 -6.69 9.24 19.47
N LYS A 613 -5.56 9.93 19.74
CA LYS A 613 -5.21 11.21 19.09
C LYS A 613 -4.20 10.95 17.96
N LEU A 614 -4.74 10.67 16.78
CA LEU A 614 -3.98 10.43 15.56
C LEU A 614 -3.41 11.76 15.04
N THR A 615 -2.13 11.99 15.24
CA THR A 615 -1.46 13.25 14.87
C THR A 615 -0.73 13.09 13.55
N LEU A 616 -1.08 13.94 12.58
CA LEU A 616 -0.59 13.82 11.22
C LEU A 616 0.56 14.79 10.96
N LEU A 617 1.63 14.25 10.38
CA LEU A 617 2.77 14.97 9.83
C LEU A 617 2.88 14.60 8.36
N ALA A 618 3.19 15.58 7.53
CA ALA A 618 3.33 15.37 6.10
C ALA A 618 4.28 16.40 5.51
N ASP A 619 5.18 15.96 4.64
CA ASP A 619 6.03 16.85 3.87
C ASP A 619 5.23 17.61 2.82
N SER A 620 5.67 18.80 2.43
CA SER A 620 5.09 19.47 1.26
C SER A 620 5.29 18.64 -0.03
N PRO A 621 4.29 18.55 -0.94
CA PRO A 621 2.96 19.18 -0.90
C PRO A 621 1.86 18.34 -0.24
N LEU A 622 2.19 17.24 0.47
CA LEU A 622 1.24 16.27 1.02
C LEU A 622 0.47 16.75 2.25
N ALA A 623 0.78 17.94 2.78
CA ALA A 623 0.18 18.47 4.00
C ALA A 623 -1.35 18.47 4.01
N SER A 624 -1.99 18.74 2.87
CA SER A 624 -3.47 18.77 2.78
C SER A 624 -4.12 17.39 2.87
N PHE A 625 -3.37 16.29 2.70
CA PHE A 625 -3.92 14.93 2.77
C PHE A 625 -4.61 14.65 4.12
N GLY A 626 -4.12 15.25 5.20
CA GLY A 626 -4.72 15.16 6.53
C GLY A 626 -6.17 15.66 6.60
N TRP A 627 -6.58 16.57 5.71
CA TRP A 627 -7.96 17.10 5.70
C TRP A 627 -8.98 16.06 5.25
N TRP A 628 -8.61 15.21 4.28
CA TRP A 628 -9.45 14.10 3.85
C TRP A 628 -9.43 12.97 4.89
N LEU A 629 -8.26 12.65 5.45
CA LEU A 629 -8.13 11.65 6.51
C LEU A 629 -8.94 12.01 7.75
N GLU A 630 -8.98 13.29 8.12
CA GLU A 630 -9.81 13.79 9.22
C GLU A 630 -11.27 13.40 9.01
N GLN A 631 -11.84 13.69 7.84
CA GLN A 631 -13.21 13.29 7.55
C GLN A 631 -13.36 11.78 7.54
N LEU A 632 -12.51 11.07 6.78
CA LEU A 632 -12.63 9.63 6.62
C LEU A 632 -12.66 8.93 7.99
N ILE A 633 -11.74 9.27 8.87
CA ILE A 633 -11.53 8.59 10.14
C ILE A 633 -12.51 9.09 11.21
N ALA A 634 -12.63 10.42 11.39
CA ALA A 634 -13.45 10.97 12.46
C ALA A 634 -14.95 10.71 12.21
N GLU A 635 -15.42 10.85 10.97
CA GLU A 635 -16.82 10.59 10.64
C GLU A 635 -17.16 9.10 10.69
N SER A 636 -16.22 8.21 10.32
CA SER A 636 -16.44 6.77 10.38
C SER A 636 -16.40 6.22 11.81
N SER A 637 -15.44 6.65 12.62
CA SER A 637 -15.19 6.08 13.95
C SER A 637 -15.93 6.78 15.10
N GLY A 638 -16.26 8.06 14.95
CA GLY A 638 -16.77 8.93 16.01
C GLY A 638 -18.22 8.71 16.41
N LYS A 639 -18.56 7.54 16.97
CA LYS A 639 -19.92 7.10 17.28
C LYS A 639 -19.98 6.29 18.56
N GLN A 640 -21.14 6.27 19.20
CA GLN A 640 -21.42 5.40 20.35
C GLN A 640 -20.39 5.53 21.50
N GLY A 641 -19.90 6.75 21.73
CA GLY A 641 -18.90 7.03 22.76
C GLY A 641 -17.47 6.58 22.42
N ARG A 642 -17.22 6.19 21.16
CA ARG A 642 -15.90 5.78 20.65
C ARG A 642 -15.49 6.67 19.48
N GLY A 643 -14.20 6.68 19.15
CA GLY A 643 -13.70 7.38 17.97
C GLY A 643 -12.22 7.68 18.04
N ILE A 644 -11.68 8.03 16.88
CA ILE A 644 -10.29 8.47 16.72
C ILE A 644 -10.33 9.98 16.44
N VAL A 645 -9.66 10.75 17.28
CA VAL A 645 -9.47 12.19 17.11
C VAL A 645 -8.30 12.38 16.14
N VAL A 646 -8.59 12.88 14.94
CA VAL A 646 -7.53 13.26 14.00
C VAL A 646 -7.04 14.67 14.36
N VAL A 647 -5.74 14.81 14.55
CA VAL A 647 -5.08 16.06 14.89
C VAL A 647 -4.23 16.49 13.70
N ASP A 648 -4.83 17.33 12.86
CA ASP A 648 -4.19 17.90 11.68
C ASP A 648 -3.73 19.36 11.93
N GLY A 649 -2.62 19.73 11.28
CA GLY A 649 -2.08 21.09 11.31
C GLY A 649 -1.75 21.64 12.69
N GLU A 650 -1.60 20.79 13.72
CA GLU A 650 -1.13 21.20 15.04
C GLU A 650 0.39 21.41 14.99
N PRO A 651 0.94 22.62 15.24
CA PRO A 651 2.37 22.83 15.07
C PRO A 651 3.19 21.97 16.04
N LEU A 652 4.27 21.35 15.54
CA LEU A 652 5.10 20.48 16.35
C LEU A 652 5.74 21.19 17.55
N THR A 653 5.95 20.45 18.64
CA THR A 653 6.70 20.89 19.83
C THR A 653 7.68 19.79 20.27
N SER A 654 8.43 20.04 21.35
CA SER A 654 9.26 19.01 21.97
C SER A 654 8.41 17.85 22.50
N PRO A 655 8.95 16.61 22.57
CA PRO A 655 8.18 15.45 23.00
C PRO A 655 7.47 15.60 24.36
N GLU A 656 8.04 16.37 25.28
CA GLU A 656 7.49 16.61 26.63
C GLU A 656 6.19 17.44 26.60
N GLY A 657 5.90 18.09 25.48
CA GLY A 657 4.67 18.85 25.26
C GLY A 657 3.46 18.01 24.83
N TYR A 658 3.61 16.69 24.71
CA TYR A 658 2.54 15.78 24.30
C TYR A 658 2.11 14.87 25.46
N GLY A 659 0.83 14.53 25.51
CA GLY A 659 0.32 13.44 26.35
C GLY A 659 0.68 12.07 25.77
N ASP A 660 0.59 11.02 26.60
CA ASP A 660 0.76 9.63 26.16
C ASP A 660 -0.40 9.12 25.28
N ASP A 661 -1.35 9.97 24.94
CA ASP A 661 -2.55 9.70 24.14
C ASP A 661 -2.33 9.84 22.62
N ARG A 662 -1.09 10.10 22.20
CA ARG A 662 -0.72 10.30 20.80
C ARG A 662 -0.33 9.01 20.09
N LEU A 663 -0.80 8.92 18.85
CA LEU A 663 -0.25 8.10 17.77
C LEU A 663 0.16 9.03 16.64
N PHE A 664 1.42 9.04 16.25
CA PHE A 664 1.90 9.88 15.15
C PHE A 664 1.95 9.11 13.84
N VAL A 665 1.64 9.79 12.75
CA VAL A 665 1.76 9.30 11.38
C VAL A 665 2.51 10.32 10.57
N TYR A 666 3.52 9.87 9.82
CA TYR A 666 4.33 10.72 8.97
C TYR A 666 4.27 10.28 7.51
N PHE A 667 3.72 11.14 6.65
CA PHE A 667 3.77 11.01 5.20
C PHE A 667 5.04 11.67 4.67
N ARG A 668 6.06 10.83 4.43
CA ARG A 668 7.42 11.26 4.10
C ARG A 668 7.65 11.31 2.60
N ARG A 669 8.17 12.43 2.11
CA ARG A 669 8.57 12.67 0.71
C ARG A 669 9.97 13.27 0.59
N SER A 670 10.20 14.41 1.24
CA SER A 670 11.47 15.14 1.25
C SER A 670 12.30 14.89 2.51
N GLY A 671 11.69 14.36 3.58
CA GLY A 671 12.32 14.20 4.89
C GLY A 671 12.28 15.48 5.74
N GLU A 672 11.33 16.39 5.49
CA GLU A 672 11.20 17.67 6.20
C GLU A 672 11.12 17.48 7.72
N TRP A 673 10.47 16.40 8.17
CA TRP A 673 10.20 16.12 9.57
C TRP A 673 11.06 14.99 10.18
N ASP A 674 12.05 14.45 9.46
CA ASP A 674 12.87 13.31 9.90
C ASP A 674 13.46 13.51 11.30
N ALA A 675 14.07 14.67 11.55
CA ALA A 675 14.69 14.97 12.84
C ALA A 675 13.67 15.06 13.99
N ALA A 676 12.44 15.51 13.71
CA ALA A 676 11.38 15.57 14.70
C ALA A 676 10.81 14.18 15.00
N VAL A 677 10.60 13.38 13.96
CA VAL A 677 10.15 11.98 14.06
C VAL A 677 11.10 11.14 14.90
N GLU A 678 12.41 11.27 14.69
CA GLU A 678 13.41 10.53 15.49
C GLU A 678 13.38 10.95 16.97
N ARG A 679 13.15 12.24 17.28
CA ARG A 679 12.97 12.69 18.68
C ARG A 679 11.71 12.10 19.31
N LEU A 680 10.60 12.03 18.57
CA LEU A 680 9.35 11.43 19.06
C LEU A 680 9.52 9.93 19.32
N ARG A 681 10.18 9.20 18.41
CA ARG A 681 10.49 7.77 18.60
C ARG A 681 11.42 7.55 19.80
N ALA A 682 12.46 8.37 19.96
CA ALA A 682 13.37 8.31 21.10
C ALA A 682 12.65 8.58 22.44
N ALA A 683 11.59 9.41 22.42
CA ALA A 683 10.73 9.66 23.58
C ALA A 683 9.68 8.54 23.83
N GLY A 684 9.63 7.50 22.99
CA GLY A 684 8.76 6.35 23.17
C GLY A 684 7.37 6.47 22.51
N TYR A 685 7.12 7.53 21.73
CA TYR A 685 5.89 7.65 20.97
C TYR A 685 5.86 6.65 19.80
N PRO A 686 4.71 6.00 19.53
CA PRO A 686 4.52 5.30 18.28
C PRO A 686 4.43 6.31 17.13
N VAL A 687 5.31 6.15 16.14
CA VAL A 687 5.39 7.02 14.95
C VAL A 687 5.46 6.13 13.70
N LEU A 688 4.32 5.99 13.03
CA LEU A 688 4.22 5.24 11.77
C LEU A 688 4.71 6.12 10.62
N GLU A 689 5.49 5.56 9.71
CA GLU A 689 6.04 6.29 8.57
C GLU A 689 5.58 5.66 7.25
N PHE A 690 5.10 6.53 6.36
CA PHE A 690 4.59 6.17 5.04
C PHE A 690 5.39 6.91 3.98
N PRO A 691 6.28 6.22 3.23
CA PRO A 691 7.00 6.83 2.13
C PRO A 691 6.05 7.05 0.94
N VAL A 692 5.84 8.31 0.57
CA VAL A 692 5.07 8.73 -0.61
C VAL A 692 6.03 9.46 -1.54
N LEU A 693 6.80 8.68 -2.31
CA LEU A 693 7.97 9.18 -3.04
C LEU A 693 7.60 9.78 -4.40
N LYS A 694 6.53 9.28 -5.02
CA LYS A 694 6.00 9.76 -6.29
C LYS A 694 4.59 10.30 -6.10
N ASP A 695 4.18 11.23 -6.95
CA ASP A 695 2.87 11.87 -6.89
C ASP A 695 1.72 10.85 -6.91
N TYR A 696 1.81 9.84 -7.78
CA TYR A 696 0.78 8.81 -7.92
C TYR A 696 0.75 7.77 -6.80
N ASP A 697 1.77 7.69 -5.94
CA ASP A 697 1.77 6.78 -4.78
C ASP A 697 0.62 7.14 -3.81
N LEU A 698 0.23 8.41 -3.76
CA LEU A 698 -0.86 8.92 -2.92
C LEU A 698 -2.21 8.22 -3.21
N PHE A 699 -2.46 7.79 -4.45
CA PHE A 699 -3.70 7.08 -4.80
C PHE A 699 -3.76 5.67 -4.21
N GLY A 700 -2.59 5.04 -3.99
CA GLY A 700 -2.50 3.83 -3.18
C GLY A 700 -2.88 4.11 -1.72
N GLU A 701 -2.43 5.24 -1.16
CA GLU A 701 -2.76 5.63 0.22
C GLU A 701 -4.25 5.91 0.41
N PHE A 702 -4.92 6.60 -0.52
CA PHE A 702 -6.38 6.76 -0.45
C PHE A 702 -7.09 5.40 -0.21
N TYR A 703 -6.76 4.38 -1.00
CA TYR A 703 -7.35 3.04 -0.82
C TYR A 703 -6.90 2.35 0.49
N ARG A 704 -5.61 2.44 0.85
CA ARG A 704 -5.09 1.83 2.09
C ARG A 704 -5.84 2.36 3.31
N TRP A 705 -6.04 3.68 3.37
CA TRP A 705 -6.68 4.36 4.49
C TRP A 705 -8.19 4.11 4.56
N GLU A 706 -8.87 3.91 3.42
CA GLU A 706 -10.26 3.44 3.40
C GLU A 706 -10.40 2.05 4.05
N VAL A 707 -9.54 1.10 3.67
CA VAL A 707 -9.51 -0.24 4.30
C VAL A 707 -9.15 -0.15 5.78
N ALA A 708 -8.12 0.62 6.12
CA ALA A 708 -7.67 0.77 7.50
C ALA A 708 -8.76 1.37 8.40
N THR A 709 -9.50 2.36 7.90
CA THR A 709 -10.60 2.98 8.64
C THR A 709 -11.74 1.98 8.88
N ALA A 710 -12.12 1.22 7.86
CA ALA A 710 -13.16 0.19 8.00
C ALA A 710 -12.76 -0.88 9.02
N ILE A 711 -11.50 -1.32 9.03
CA ILE A 711 -10.98 -2.28 10.00
C ILE A 711 -10.86 -1.67 11.41
N ALA A 712 -10.42 -0.42 11.54
CA ALA A 712 -10.36 0.27 12.83
C ALA A 712 -11.76 0.40 13.45
N CYS A 713 -12.77 0.73 12.65
CA CYS A 713 -14.18 0.75 13.10
C CYS A 713 -14.68 -0.63 13.53
N HIS A 714 -14.28 -1.71 12.85
CA HIS A 714 -14.57 -3.08 13.29
C HIS A 714 -13.94 -3.38 14.66
N VAL A 715 -12.66 -3.04 14.84
CA VAL A 715 -11.97 -3.20 16.14
C VAL A 715 -12.63 -2.36 17.24
N LEU A 716 -13.07 -1.15 16.90
CA LEU A 716 -13.82 -0.26 17.78
C LEU A 716 -15.31 -0.64 17.91
N GLY A 717 -15.81 -1.67 17.23
CA GLY A 717 -17.21 -2.10 17.31
C GLY A 717 -18.23 -0.99 16.95
N VAL A 718 -17.93 -0.17 15.94
CA VAL A 718 -18.82 0.89 15.45
C VAL A 718 -19.07 0.78 13.94
N ASN A 719 -20.19 1.31 13.48
CA ASN A 719 -20.51 1.36 12.05
C ASN A 719 -19.65 2.40 11.32
N ALA A 720 -18.80 1.91 10.41
CA ALA A 720 -17.92 2.75 9.59
C ALA A 720 -18.67 3.61 8.55
N PHE A 721 -19.90 3.24 8.18
CA PHE A 721 -20.55 3.71 6.94
C PHE A 721 -21.78 4.60 7.15
N ASP A 722 -22.23 4.80 8.39
CA ASP A 722 -23.30 5.74 8.74
C ASP A 722 -22.74 7.05 9.34
N GLN A 723 -23.64 7.95 9.76
CA GLN A 723 -23.33 9.25 10.40
C GLN A 723 -24.56 9.83 11.14
N PRO A 724 -25.07 9.12 12.17
CA PRO A 724 -26.35 9.47 12.78
C PRO A 724 -26.33 10.81 13.54
N ASP A 725 -25.19 11.22 14.09
CA ASP A 725 -25.12 12.39 14.98
C ASP A 725 -24.96 13.72 14.23
N VAL A 726 -24.75 13.67 12.91
CA VAL A 726 -24.78 14.87 12.06
C VAL A 726 -26.21 15.37 11.84
N GLN A 727 -27.22 14.49 11.96
CA GLN A 727 -28.61 14.82 11.65
C GLN A 727 -29.22 15.81 12.65
N ASP A 728 -28.92 15.67 13.95
CA ASP A 728 -29.44 16.57 15.00
C ASP A 728 -29.05 18.04 14.73
N ASN A 729 -27.79 18.29 14.37
CA ASN A 729 -27.34 19.62 13.98
C ASN A 729 -28.09 20.16 12.75
N LYS A 730 -28.32 19.32 11.73
CA LYS A 730 -29.07 19.71 10.53
C LYS A 730 -30.50 20.09 10.89
N ASP A 731 -31.14 19.35 11.77
CA ASP A 731 -32.53 19.61 12.16
C ASP A 731 -32.65 20.88 13.01
N ARG A 732 -31.72 21.13 13.93
CA ARG A 732 -31.64 22.39 14.68
C ARG A 732 -31.39 23.59 13.77
N THR A 733 -30.44 23.47 12.85
CA THR A 733 -30.16 24.51 11.85
C THR A 733 -31.41 24.82 11.03
N LYS A 734 -32.12 23.79 10.54
CA LYS A 734 -33.38 23.97 9.81
C LYS A 734 -34.43 24.68 10.66
N ALA A 735 -34.58 24.31 11.93
CA ALA A 735 -35.52 24.96 12.84
C ALA A 735 -35.19 26.46 13.00
N LYS A 736 -33.90 26.82 13.10
CA LYS A 736 -33.46 28.22 13.14
C LYS A 736 -33.78 28.98 11.86
N ILE A 737 -33.55 28.38 10.70
CA ILE A 737 -33.90 28.97 9.39
C ILE A 737 -35.41 29.18 9.28
N VAL A 738 -36.22 28.20 9.70
CA VAL A 738 -37.68 28.31 9.70
C VAL A 738 -38.13 29.44 10.63
N SER A 739 -37.60 29.52 11.86
CA SER A 739 -37.93 30.61 12.78
C SER A 739 -37.53 31.98 12.21
N TYR A 740 -36.35 32.09 11.59
CA TYR A 740 -35.91 33.32 10.93
C TYR A 740 -36.86 33.71 9.79
N SER A 741 -37.34 32.76 8.99
CA SER A 741 -38.27 33.05 7.89
C SER A 741 -39.58 33.70 8.37
N GLN A 742 -40.01 33.37 9.60
CA GLN A 742 -41.23 33.87 10.22
C GLN A 742 -41.01 35.21 10.96
N HIS A 743 -39.91 35.35 11.68
CA HIS A 743 -39.68 36.46 12.62
C HIS A 743 -38.64 37.48 12.14
N LYS A 744 -37.88 37.17 11.08
CA LYS A 744 -36.76 37.96 10.56
C LYS A 744 -35.66 38.26 11.59
N ALA A 745 -35.53 37.41 12.61
CA ALA A 745 -34.47 37.44 13.61
C ALA A 745 -34.12 36.01 14.03
N LEU A 746 -32.84 35.74 14.31
CA LEU A 746 -32.40 34.47 14.89
C LEU A 746 -32.54 34.52 16.40
N GLU A 747 -33.14 33.48 16.98
CA GLU A 747 -33.18 33.31 18.43
C GLU A 747 -31.81 32.84 18.94
N GLU A 748 -31.12 33.73 19.65
CA GLU A 748 -29.87 33.46 20.34
C GLU A 748 -30.09 33.32 21.86
N PRO A 749 -29.32 32.46 22.55
CA PRO A 749 -29.31 32.42 24.02
C PRO A 749 -28.84 33.77 24.60
N ILE A 750 -29.18 34.05 25.86
CA ILE A 750 -28.69 35.24 26.56
C ILE A 750 -27.20 35.02 26.90
N PRO A 751 -26.29 35.97 26.61
CA PRO A 751 -24.89 35.83 26.98
C PRO A 751 -24.76 35.87 28.50
N PHE A 752 -23.98 34.95 29.06
CA PHE A 752 -23.71 34.95 30.51
C PHE A 752 -22.69 36.04 30.89
N TRP A 753 -21.89 36.48 29.92
CA TRP A 753 -20.92 37.56 30.06
C TRP A 753 -20.80 38.34 28.75
N GLN A 754 -20.62 39.66 28.86
CA GLN A 754 -20.41 40.54 27.71
C GLN A 754 -19.53 41.75 28.06
N GLU A 755 -18.67 42.17 27.14
CA GLU A 755 -17.83 43.36 27.29
C GLU A 755 -17.39 43.89 25.91
N ASN A 756 -17.60 45.19 25.66
CA ASN A 756 -17.16 45.87 24.43
C ASN A 756 -17.57 45.10 23.15
N GLY A 757 -18.82 44.62 23.11
CA GLY A 757 -19.37 43.85 21.98
C GLY A 757 -19.02 42.35 21.95
N LEU A 758 -17.99 41.91 22.69
CA LEU A 758 -17.67 40.49 22.84
C LEU A 758 -18.69 39.84 23.76
N ARG A 759 -19.24 38.69 23.35
CA ARG A 759 -20.29 37.96 24.07
C ARG A 759 -19.89 36.51 24.29
N LEU A 760 -20.10 35.99 25.49
CA LEU A 760 -19.82 34.60 25.84
C LEU A 760 -21.11 33.83 26.17
N PHE A 761 -21.20 32.60 25.67
CA PHE A 761 -22.31 31.68 25.90
C PHE A 761 -21.76 30.30 26.28
N THR A 762 -22.38 29.65 27.24
CA THR A 762 -21.99 28.29 27.66
C THR A 762 -23.15 27.59 28.33
N ASN A 763 -23.12 26.25 28.33
CA ASN A 763 -23.96 25.40 29.16
C ASN A 763 -23.33 25.10 30.54
N LEU A 764 -22.19 25.71 30.85
CA LEU A 764 -21.39 25.47 32.05
C LEU A 764 -21.57 26.57 33.09
N SER A 765 -21.21 26.26 34.33
CA SER A 765 -21.07 27.25 35.40
C SER A 765 -19.60 27.66 35.54
N LEU A 766 -19.20 28.74 34.85
CA LEU A 766 -17.84 29.28 34.90
C LEU A 766 -17.73 30.42 35.92
N LYS A 767 -16.63 30.47 36.67
CA LYS A 767 -16.32 31.56 37.62
C LYS A 767 -15.31 32.52 36.98
N GLY A 768 -15.54 33.82 37.13
CA GLY A 768 -14.64 34.88 36.66
C GLY A 768 -15.41 36.12 36.26
N ASP A 769 -14.77 37.29 36.38
CA ASP A 769 -15.40 38.59 36.07
C ASP A 769 -14.85 39.19 34.76
N ALA A 770 -13.73 38.66 34.25
CA ALA A 770 -13.06 39.11 33.03
C ALA A 770 -12.77 37.96 32.06
N LEU A 771 -12.58 38.29 30.78
CA LEU A 771 -12.30 37.32 29.71
C LEU A 771 -11.12 36.37 30.02
N PRO A 772 -9.96 36.81 30.54
CA PRO A 772 -8.85 35.91 30.90
C PRO A 772 -9.23 34.89 31.96
N ASP A 773 -10.00 35.29 32.97
CA ASP A 773 -10.45 34.42 34.06
C ASP A 773 -11.44 33.37 33.55
N LEU A 774 -12.38 33.77 32.69
CA LEU A 774 -13.39 32.90 32.11
C LEU A 774 -12.79 31.88 31.13
N LEU A 775 -11.88 32.31 30.25
CA LEU A 775 -11.15 31.40 29.37
C LEU A 775 -10.27 30.43 30.18
N LYS A 776 -9.63 30.90 31.25
CA LYS A 776 -8.89 30.05 32.16
C LYS A 776 -9.79 29.04 32.86
N ALA A 777 -10.95 29.49 33.36
CA ALA A 777 -11.91 28.62 34.03
C ALA A 777 -12.41 27.51 33.09
N PHE A 778 -12.68 27.84 31.83
CA PHE A 778 -13.06 26.87 30.81
C PHE A 778 -11.93 25.87 30.50
N LEU A 779 -10.72 26.37 30.21
CA LEU A 779 -9.58 25.51 29.86
C LEU A 779 -9.09 24.64 31.03
N ASN A 780 -9.29 25.07 32.28
CA ASN A 780 -8.99 24.26 33.47
C ASN A 780 -9.93 23.05 33.65
N LEU A 781 -11.00 22.94 32.86
CA LEU A 781 -11.82 21.74 32.81
C LEU A 781 -11.13 20.60 32.04
N ALA A 782 -10.12 20.92 31.22
CA ALA A 782 -9.35 19.93 30.48
C ALA A 782 -8.53 19.04 31.44
N SER A 783 -8.59 17.73 31.19
CA SER A 783 -7.82 16.72 31.90
C SER A 783 -6.91 15.96 30.93
N PRO A 784 -5.83 15.28 31.39
CA PRO A 784 -5.00 14.44 30.54
C PRO A 784 -5.84 13.44 29.72
N GLY A 785 -5.56 13.33 28.43
CA GLY A 785 -6.34 12.53 27.49
C GLY A 785 -7.59 13.22 26.93
N ASN A 786 -7.87 14.47 27.30
CA ASN A 786 -8.86 15.30 26.61
C ASN A 786 -8.27 15.94 25.33
N TYR A 787 -9.15 16.52 24.52
CA TYR A 787 -8.77 17.41 23.43
C TYR A 787 -9.60 18.69 23.46
N VAL A 788 -9.04 19.77 22.92
CA VAL A 788 -9.72 21.07 22.77
C VAL A 788 -9.93 21.35 21.29
N ALA A 789 -11.19 21.35 20.86
CA ALA A 789 -11.57 21.70 19.50
C ALA A 789 -11.86 23.19 19.37
N VAL A 790 -11.15 23.86 18.46
CA VAL A 790 -11.44 25.23 18.05
C VAL A 790 -12.34 25.17 16.81
N ASN A 791 -13.61 25.49 16.99
CA ASN A 791 -14.64 25.46 15.94
C ASN A 791 -14.94 26.89 15.49
N ALA A 792 -14.32 27.33 14.39
CA ALA A 792 -14.35 28.70 13.92
C ALA A 792 -15.35 28.90 12.77
N TYR A 793 -16.44 29.63 13.02
CA TYR A 793 -17.32 30.20 12.00
C TYR A 793 -16.79 31.59 11.63
N LEU A 794 -15.67 31.58 10.92
CA LEU A 794 -14.85 32.73 10.54
C LEU A 794 -14.33 32.51 9.10
N PRO A 795 -13.92 33.56 8.38
CA PRO A 795 -13.34 33.40 7.05
C PRO A 795 -12.04 32.59 7.10
N ARG A 796 -11.99 31.49 6.34
CA ARG A 796 -10.81 30.65 6.14
C ARG A 796 -9.86 31.33 5.15
N ASN A 797 -8.99 32.16 5.69
CA ASN A 797 -7.88 32.79 4.97
C ASN A 797 -6.59 32.66 5.80
N GLN A 798 -5.46 33.06 5.21
CA GLN A 798 -4.14 32.90 5.86
C GLN A 798 -4.03 33.65 7.19
N GLU A 799 -4.61 34.84 7.30
CA GLU A 799 -4.57 35.66 8.51
C GLU A 799 -5.35 35.00 9.65
N THR A 800 -6.62 34.66 9.42
CA THR A 800 -7.46 33.95 10.41
C THR A 800 -6.83 32.62 10.81
N GLN A 801 -6.32 31.86 9.85
CA GLN A 801 -5.67 30.58 10.12
C GLN A 801 -4.42 30.76 11.00
N SER A 802 -3.62 31.80 10.77
CA SER A 802 -2.44 32.11 11.58
C SER A 802 -2.83 32.45 13.03
N LEU A 803 -3.81 33.33 13.23
CA LEU A 803 -4.31 33.72 14.55
C LEU A 803 -4.90 32.52 15.32
N LEU A 804 -5.68 31.67 14.64
CA LEU A 804 -6.24 30.47 15.27
C LEU A 804 -5.20 29.39 15.53
N THR A 805 -4.13 29.33 14.74
CA THR A 805 -2.98 28.45 14.99
C THR A 805 -2.21 28.90 16.23
N GLU A 806 -1.99 30.20 16.40
CA GLU A 806 -1.41 30.75 17.63
C GLU A 806 -2.30 30.48 18.84
N LEU A 807 -3.62 30.61 18.68
CA LEU A 807 -4.58 30.31 19.73
C LEU A 807 -4.48 28.85 20.18
N ARG A 808 -4.39 27.91 19.24
CA ARG A 808 -4.18 26.48 19.52
C ARG A 808 -2.88 26.23 20.28
N LEU A 809 -1.79 26.90 19.88
CA LEU A 809 -0.50 26.78 20.58
C LEU A 809 -0.61 27.22 22.05
N LYS A 810 -1.25 28.36 22.31
CA LYS A 810 -1.48 28.85 23.69
C LYS A 810 -2.38 27.92 24.48
N ILE A 811 -3.44 27.38 23.86
CA ILE A 811 -4.33 26.38 24.49
C ILE A 811 -3.55 25.13 24.87
N ARG A 812 -2.79 24.53 23.93
CA ARG A 812 -2.00 23.33 24.19
C ARG A 812 -0.96 23.57 25.27
N ALA A 813 -0.23 24.68 25.20
CA ALA A 813 0.79 25.02 26.20
C ALA A 813 0.20 25.11 27.62
N ARG A 814 -1.07 25.53 27.73
CA ARG A 814 -1.78 25.63 29.01
C ARG A 814 -2.36 24.31 29.50
N THR A 815 -2.94 23.52 28.61
CA THR A 815 -3.74 22.33 28.99
C THR A 815 -2.97 21.02 28.86
N GLY A 816 -1.89 20.98 28.07
CA GLY A 816 -1.22 19.75 27.65
C GLY A 816 -2.07 18.85 26.72
N CYS A 817 -3.29 19.27 26.39
CA CYS A 817 -4.22 18.48 25.60
C CYS A 817 -4.01 18.71 24.10
N ALA A 818 -4.40 17.72 23.30
CA ALA A 818 -4.45 17.88 21.85
C ALA A 818 -5.41 18.98 21.43
N THR A 819 -5.07 19.72 20.38
CA THR A 819 -5.92 20.77 19.82
C THR A 819 -6.30 20.46 18.38
N THR A 820 -7.56 20.68 18.01
CA THR A 820 -8.03 20.59 16.62
C THR A 820 -8.55 21.95 16.14
N LEU A 821 -8.49 22.21 14.84
CA LEU A 821 -9.01 23.44 14.21
C LEU A 821 -9.99 23.09 13.09
N GLY A 822 -11.26 23.42 13.28
CA GLY A 822 -12.29 23.25 12.25
C GLY A 822 -12.84 24.59 11.81
N PHE A 823 -12.90 24.86 10.51
CA PHE A 823 -13.66 25.97 9.96
C PHE A 823 -15.11 25.54 9.68
N GLY A 824 -16.07 26.32 10.17
CA GLY A 824 -17.49 26.08 9.98
C GLY A 824 -17.97 26.62 8.61
N PRO A 825 -18.99 26.01 8.01
CA PRO A 825 -19.67 24.77 8.38
C PRO A 825 -18.93 23.48 7.97
N ARG A 826 -17.79 23.55 7.27
CA ARG A 826 -17.03 22.38 6.77
C ARG A 826 -16.82 21.29 7.82
N PHE A 827 -16.35 21.64 9.02
CA PHE A 827 -16.08 20.63 10.06
C PHE A 827 -17.33 19.85 10.48
N LEU A 828 -18.54 20.39 10.27
CA LEU A 828 -19.79 19.68 10.57
C LEU A 828 -19.95 18.41 9.73
N HIS A 829 -19.28 18.36 8.58
CA HIS A 829 -19.26 17.23 7.64
C HIS A 829 -17.92 16.47 7.66
N SER A 830 -17.02 16.77 8.62
CA SER A 830 -15.84 15.97 8.97
C SER A 830 -15.92 15.51 10.43
N THR A 831 -15.43 16.32 11.37
CA THR A 831 -15.33 16.00 12.80
C THR A 831 -16.64 16.20 13.56
N GLY A 832 -17.66 16.83 12.97
CA GLY A 832 -18.94 17.11 13.60
C GLY A 832 -19.65 15.86 14.12
N GLN A 833 -19.48 14.73 13.44
CA GLN A 833 -19.93 13.40 13.87
C GLN A 833 -19.19 12.97 15.16
N LEU A 834 -17.86 13.03 15.17
CA LEU A 834 -17.02 12.71 16.34
C LEU A 834 -17.32 13.61 17.54
N HIS A 835 -17.47 14.92 17.33
CA HIS A 835 -17.73 15.88 18.41
C HIS A 835 -19.02 15.55 19.18
N LYS A 836 -20.00 14.91 18.52
CA LYS A 836 -21.33 14.63 19.07
C LYS A 836 -21.50 13.17 19.47
N GLY A 837 -21.05 12.25 18.63
CA GLY A 837 -21.16 10.80 18.81
C GLY A 837 -19.96 10.13 19.47
N GLY A 838 -18.79 10.78 19.50
CA GLY A 838 -17.56 10.22 20.06
C GLY A 838 -17.47 10.21 21.58
N ALA A 839 -16.31 9.84 22.12
CA ALA A 839 -16.05 9.80 23.56
C ALA A 839 -16.25 11.18 24.23
N ASP A 840 -16.60 11.19 25.51
CA ASP A 840 -16.81 12.43 26.30
C ASP A 840 -15.55 12.99 26.91
N ILE A 841 -14.67 13.43 26.01
CA ILE A 841 -13.31 13.90 26.30
C ILE A 841 -12.97 15.20 25.54
N GLY A 842 -13.95 15.83 24.89
CA GLY A 842 -13.77 17.03 24.08
C GLY A 842 -14.24 18.29 24.79
N LEU A 843 -13.42 19.34 24.71
CA LEU A 843 -13.80 20.72 25.06
C LEU A 843 -13.93 21.54 23.77
N PHE A 844 -15.04 22.24 23.60
CA PHE A 844 -15.38 22.93 22.36
C PHE A 844 -15.35 24.44 22.55
N LEU A 845 -14.36 25.09 21.94
CA LEU A 845 -14.30 26.54 21.82
C LEU A 845 -14.88 26.94 20.47
N GLN A 846 -16.15 27.34 20.46
CA GLN A 846 -16.81 27.80 19.24
C GLN A 846 -16.59 29.31 19.09
N ILE A 847 -16.06 29.76 17.96
CA ILE A 847 -15.81 31.19 17.69
C ILE A 847 -16.69 31.62 16.53
N THR A 848 -17.44 32.70 16.73
CA THR A 848 -18.30 33.32 15.70
C THR A 848 -18.01 34.80 15.63
N ALA A 849 -18.18 35.43 14.47
CA ALA A 849 -18.11 36.89 14.35
C ALA A 849 -19.31 37.43 13.54
N ASP A 850 -19.55 38.73 13.63
CA ASP A 850 -20.46 39.41 12.70
C ASP A 850 -19.72 39.67 11.37
N PRO A 851 -20.36 39.42 10.21
CA PRO A 851 -19.71 39.66 8.92
C PRO A 851 -19.55 41.16 8.67
N LEU A 852 -18.41 41.56 8.08
CA LEU A 852 -18.19 42.95 7.64
C LEU A 852 -19.10 43.33 6.47
N GLU A 853 -19.25 42.40 5.52
CA GLU A 853 -20.13 42.49 4.36
C GLU A 853 -20.93 41.19 4.29
N ASP A 854 -22.24 41.28 4.11
CA ASP A 854 -23.14 40.13 4.03
C ASP A 854 -23.78 40.04 2.64
N LEU A 855 -24.21 38.84 2.27
CA LEU A 855 -24.72 38.51 0.95
C LEU A 855 -26.09 37.85 1.03
N GLU A 856 -27.08 38.40 0.31
CA GLU A 856 -28.37 37.74 0.12
C GLU A 856 -28.22 36.40 -0.62
N ILE A 857 -28.93 35.38 -0.15
CA ILE A 857 -29.06 34.11 -0.86
C ILE A 857 -30.31 34.20 -1.75
N PRO A 858 -30.16 34.17 -3.09
CA PRO A 858 -31.28 34.34 -4.00
C PRO A 858 -32.44 33.39 -3.70
N ALA A 859 -33.66 33.94 -3.66
CA ALA A 859 -34.92 33.25 -3.42
C ALA A 859 -35.07 32.55 -2.04
N GLN A 860 -34.12 32.69 -1.10
CA GLN A 860 -34.20 32.07 0.23
C GLN A 860 -34.59 33.04 1.35
N GLY A 861 -34.63 34.35 1.08
CA GLY A 861 -35.13 35.36 2.01
C GLY A 861 -34.29 35.52 3.28
N MET A 862 -33.00 35.16 3.19
CA MET A 862 -31.97 35.24 4.20
C MET A 862 -30.59 35.44 3.55
N THR A 863 -29.62 35.88 4.33
CA THR A 863 -28.23 36.07 3.89
C THR A 863 -27.34 34.87 4.23
N PHE A 864 -26.15 34.82 3.64
CA PHE A 864 -25.10 33.87 3.99
C PHE A 864 -24.66 34.02 5.45
N GLY A 865 -24.57 35.23 5.99
CA GLY A 865 -24.25 35.48 7.39
C GLY A 865 -25.31 34.94 8.34
N VAL A 866 -26.59 35.07 7.98
CA VAL A 866 -27.70 34.45 8.73
C VAL A 866 -27.62 32.92 8.68
N LEU A 867 -27.31 32.35 7.51
CA LEU A 867 -27.15 30.90 7.35
C LEU A 867 -25.97 30.36 8.20
N GLU A 868 -24.80 31.00 8.12
CA GLU A 868 -23.62 30.65 8.92
C GLU A 868 -23.92 30.75 10.43
N ARG A 869 -24.59 31.83 10.86
CA ARG A 869 -25.00 32.00 12.26
C ARG A 869 -25.99 30.92 12.70
N ALA A 870 -26.97 30.57 11.87
CA ALA A 870 -27.92 29.50 12.15
C ALA A 870 -27.21 28.13 12.30
N GLN A 871 -26.20 27.86 11.46
CA GLN A 871 -25.37 26.65 11.57
C GLN A 871 -24.53 26.63 12.85
N ALA A 872 -23.95 27.76 13.24
CA ALA A 872 -23.19 27.87 14.50
C ALA A 872 -24.08 27.63 15.73
N LEU A 873 -25.28 28.21 15.75
CA LEU A 873 -26.26 28.00 16.81
C LEU A 873 -26.76 26.55 16.85
N GLY A 874 -27.04 25.95 15.70
CA GLY A 874 -27.44 24.55 15.60
C GLY A 874 -26.37 23.60 16.18
N ASP A 875 -25.09 23.87 15.89
CA ASP A 875 -23.97 23.09 16.42
C ASP A 875 -23.81 23.30 17.93
N TYR A 876 -23.90 24.55 18.40
CA TYR A 876 -23.85 24.88 19.83
C TYR A 876 -24.93 24.13 20.61
N GLU A 877 -26.17 24.18 20.12
CA GLU A 877 -27.31 23.51 20.77
C GLU A 877 -27.20 21.99 20.72
N ALA A 878 -26.70 21.41 19.63
CA ALA A 878 -26.46 19.97 19.53
C ALA A 878 -25.40 19.50 20.54
N LEU A 879 -24.29 20.23 20.66
CA LEU A 879 -23.24 19.93 21.63
C LEU A 879 -23.73 20.10 23.07
N ALA A 880 -24.43 21.20 23.37
CA ALA A 880 -25.00 21.45 24.69
C ALA A 880 -26.04 20.39 25.09
N ALA A 881 -26.92 19.97 24.16
CA ALA A 881 -27.92 18.93 24.40
C ALA A 881 -27.29 17.55 24.69
N ARG A 882 -26.07 17.32 24.23
CA ARG A 882 -25.27 16.12 24.53
C ARG A 882 -24.42 16.25 25.80
N GLY A 883 -24.54 17.35 26.53
CA GLY A 883 -23.77 17.60 27.75
C GLY A 883 -22.29 17.93 27.50
N ARG A 884 -21.90 18.23 26.26
CA ARG A 884 -20.51 18.56 25.93
C ARG A 884 -20.08 19.86 26.59
N LEU A 885 -18.78 19.96 26.90
CA LEU A 885 -18.18 21.17 27.47
C LEU A 885 -17.98 22.20 26.36
N ILE A 886 -18.91 23.16 26.23
CA ILE A 886 -18.85 24.16 25.15
C ILE A 886 -18.82 25.59 25.69
N LEU A 887 -17.88 26.38 25.15
CA LEU A 887 -17.84 27.83 25.29
C LEU A 887 -17.92 28.44 23.89
N ARG A 888 -19.01 29.17 23.62
CA ARG A 888 -19.13 29.98 22.41
C ARG A 888 -18.68 31.40 22.71
N VAL A 889 -17.68 31.85 21.96
CA VAL A 889 -17.20 33.22 21.91
C VAL A 889 -17.78 33.87 20.65
N HIS A 890 -18.49 34.97 20.84
CA HIS A 890 -18.96 35.78 19.74
C HIS A 890 -18.24 37.13 19.73
N LEU A 891 -17.53 37.38 18.64
CA LEU A 891 -16.69 38.55 18.41
C LEU A 891 -17.46 39.61 17.60
N PRO A 892 -17.29 40.91 17.88
CA PRO A 892 -17.89 41.94 17.05
C PRO A 892 -17.26 42.01 15.65
N ARG A 893 -15.99 41.59 15.51
CA ARG A 893 -15.27 41.45 14.23
C ARG A 893 -14.22 40.34 14.32
N VAL A 894 -13.72 39.88 13.18
CA VAL A 894 -12.74 38.77 13.10
C VAL A 894 -11.41 39.13 13.76
N GLU A 895 -10.96 40.38 13.64
CA GLU A 895 -9.65 40.84 14.15
C GLU A 895 -9.58 40.79 15.69
N GLU A 896 -10.73 40.71 16.35
CA GLU A 896 -10.84 40.65 17.82
C GLU A 896 -10.46 39.26 18.37
N ILE A 897 -10.07 38.29 17.53
CA ILE A 897 -9.38 37.07 17.98
C ILE A 897 -8.14 37.42 18.81
N ASN A 898 -7.48 38.56 18.52
CA ASN A 898 -6.34 39.06 19.30
C ASN A 898 -6.67 39.22 20.80
N ARG A 899 -7.90 39.59 21.16
CA ARG A 899 -8.31 39.67 22.57
C ARG A 899 -8.34 38.30 23.25
N LEU A 900 -8.60 37.23 22.50
CA LEU A 900 -8.51 35.86 23.01
C LEU A 900 -7.06 35.44 23.19
N LEU A 901 -6.19 35.82 22.25
CA LEU A 901 -4.74 35.57 22.35
C LEU A 901 -4.17 36.27 23.58
N GLU A 902 -4.40 37.58 23.72
CA GLU A 902 -3.98 38.39 24.88
C GLU A 902 -4.50 37.82 26.21
N ALA A 903 -5.74 37.33 26.22
CA ALA A 903 -6.35 36.77 27.42
C ALA A 903 -5.75 35.41 27.86
N LEU A 904 -5.06 34.70 26.96
CA LEU A 904 -4.39 33.44 27.28
C LEU A 904 -2.93 33.59 27.72
N GLY A 905 -2.39 34.81 27.75
CA GLY A 905 -0.96 35.09 27.93
C GLY A 905 -0.24 34.94 26.61
#